data_AF-A0A0K0XS76-F1
#
_entry.id   AF-A0A0K0XS76-F1
#
_cell.length_a   1.000
_cell.length_b   1.000
_cell.length_c   1.000
_cell.angle_alpha   90.00
_cell.angle_beta   90.00
_cell.angle_gamma   90.00
#
_symmetry.space_group_name_H-M   'P 1'
#
loop_
_entity.id
_entity.type
_entity.pdbx_description
1 polymer ?
#
loop_
_entity_poly.entity_id
_entity_poly.type
_entity_poly.pdbx_seq_one_letter_code
_entity_poly.pdbx_strand_id
1 'polypeptide(L)'
;MAKASIKGIQSAQDLVRVAGLVAIALGVFGIVVGALLLYGSMQGQLATEQASRAASDRARHVADGLAEIQATLRDPQVLDLAREALNADDGRSERLDQAVRARGVQNLIDLRVFPSAVEEIPLGEYPEPDFSVIEMLIEARRSGRATVQVHYAGTSNENLAFAQAIEQGNPASGIMFMRVPVSMATSRLQAAAELDSIALIQGSGDQAAVLKAIGQAPEQVQLTPVEGSRLSLRWSRRTIVGPLSNRAAIILGASGIILLMSGLLVRRRFGALQVKVGSGQKGAKARPEGDGSSSAQDGVKRDAVPPPRSAPPPLSSPPLRATSALDTADEDLPDWLLDSDQLDQTEKLFGEEEPPPAELPDLPDTLAVEADAEPSAEPGLRFDDQIEEEGPAESDFFEQVEEHSPEEDYDLSMGGEPEDSATPELDSATPANSGLDFEFSDRGSSDAQEEVAPEPLPETEASGLQDEVEEGIEEEIEAELTGDEDGESAAAPEREALAPAGADQAEPVVDPGLFHPNGILGVVDEQLDARSATLIGEAIGAEARARGLERIVVGRDGRMQGVVLLSALSQGLCSAGIDVIDLGPVPIPVLDFGASELSDGSGVMVTGSHHASDINGFRIRLNNEILQGPAIQDLFRRIQEQDLSQGQGEIIEESLVDRYIERIGIDIQLERPLKVVVDCGNGISGTVVPEAFAAIGADVIPLYADVDGSFPNHPPNPSDPDNLEDLRLCVRNFQADVGLAFDGDGDCLAMVSSDGEVVRTDQLLMLLARDVLDKNAGTSVIVDAACSNKLQKLIRDAGGHVVMARCDEVFVDEKMRQESALLGGAFRGQIMLADRWYGFGDAIYAGARLLELLAADTRTVAEILAELPEVHATPEIRLSLEGDQAEELVTALIAEGDFGDGEMLTTDGLRVDYADGWGLVRASHDGPDLVLRFEGDDAKALNHIRSEFKKQIKARNPAIQLLF
;
A
#
# COMPACT_ATOMS: atom_id res chain seq x y z
N MET A 1 -15.52 -55.75 38.56
CA MET A 1 -16.10 -56.88 39.32
C MET A 1 -17.42 -57.33 38.69
N ALA A 2 -17.41 -58.01 37.52
CA ALA A 2 -18.63 -58.19 36.70
C ALA A 2 -18.92 -59.66 36.30
N LYS A 3 -18.83 -60.62 37.24
CA LYS A 3 -19.07 -62.04 36.94
C LYS A 3 -19.82 -62.84 38.04
N ALA A 4 -20.48 -62.15 38.97
CA ALA A 4 -21.07 -62.77 40.16
C ALA A 4 -22.42 -62.18 40.64
N SER A 5 -23.40 -61.99 39.73
CA SER A 5 -24.83 -61.90 40.11
C SER A 5 -25.79 -62.08 38.92
N ILE A 6 -25.75 -63.22 38.23
CA ILE A 6 -26.72 -63.57 37.16
C ILE A 6 -27.30 -64.98 37.41
N LYS A 7 -27.90 -65.17 38.59
CA LYS A 7 -28.78 -66.31 38.94
C LYS A 7 -29.86 -65.82 39.92
N GLY A 8 -30.83 -65.06 39.42
CA GLY A 8 -31.88 -64.47 40.28
C GLY A 8 -32.85 -63.48 39.63
N ILE A 9 -32.91 -63.39 38.29
CA ILE A 9 -33.88 -62.53 37.60
C ILE A 9 -34.99 -63.44 37.07
N GLN A 10 -36.11 -63.52 37.79
CA GLN A 10 -37.29 -64.32 37.42
C GLN A 10 -38.55 -63.49 37.16
N SER A 11 -38.45 -62.16 37.13
CA SER A 11 -39.53 -61.28 36.67
C SER A 11 -39.00 -60.14 35.80
N ALA A 12 -39.85 -59.63 34.90
CA ALA A 12 -39.56 -58.42 34.14
C ALA A 12 -39.39 -57.17 35.04
N GLN A 13 -39.99 -57.18 36.24
CA GLN A 13 -39.86 -56.08 37.21
C GLN A 13 -38.45 -55.99 37.79
N ASP A 14 -37.75 -57.12 37.95
CA ASP A 14 -36.38 -57.13 38.46
C ASP A 14 -35.38 -56.66 37.40
N LEU A 15 -35.62 -56.97 36.12
CA LEU A 15 -34.85 -56.41 35.00
C LEU A 15 -34.96 -54.87 34.97
N VAL A 16 -36.18 -54.33 35.11
CA VAL A 16 -36.46 -52.89 35.16
C VAL A 16 -35.81 -52.22 36.37
N ARG A 17 -35.76 -52.91 37.53
CA ARG A 17 -35.06 -52.41 38.73
C ARG A 17 -33.54 -52.36 38.55
N VAL A 18 -32.94 -53.37 37.93
CA VAL A 18 -31.50 -53.37 37.59
C VAL A 18 -31.20 -52.26 36.59
N ALA A 19 -32.01 -52.10 35.54
CA ALA A 19 -31.85 -51.01 34.57
C ALA A 19 -31.94 -49.62 35.24
N GLY A 20 -32.89 -49.41 36.16
CA GLY A 20 -33.00 -48.17 36.93
C GLY A 20 -31.79 -47.88 37.83
N LEU A 21 -31.19 -48.92 38.42
CA LEU A 21 -29.95 -48.78 39.20
C LEU A 21 -28.72 -48.48 38.32
N VAL A 22 -28.62 -49.11 37.15
CA VAL A 22 -27.56 -48.83 36.17
C VAL A 22 -27.68 -47.40 35.62
N ALA A 23 -28.90 -46.94 35.32
CA ALA A 23 -29.14 -45.55 34.90
C ALA A 23 -28.75 -44.53 35.99
N ILE A 24 -29.06 -44.80 37.27
CA ILE A 24 -28.59 -43.97 38.39
C ILE A 24 -27.05 -43.96 38.46
N ALA A 25 -26.39 -45.12 38.35
CA ALA A 25 -24.94 -45.22 38.44
C ALA A 25 -24.21 -44.50 37.30
N LEU A 26 -24.68 -44.68 36.05
CA LEU A 26 -24.18 -43.96 34.88
C LEU A 26 -24.49 -42.46 34.97
N GLY A 27 -25.64 -42.09 35.52
CA GLY A 27 -26.02 -40.70 35.77
C GLY A 27 -25.06 -39.98 36.72
N VAL A 28 -24.80 -40.59 37.89
CA VAL A 28 -23.78 -40.08 38.84
C VAL A 28 -22.39 -40.02 38.19
N PHE A 29 -22.00 -41.04 37.42
CA PHE A 29 -20.71 -41.05 36.74
C PHE A 29 -20.57 -39.91 35.72
N GLY A 30 -21.57 -39.67 34.87
CA GLY A 30 -21.57 -38.57 33.91
C GLY A 30 -21.51 -37.19 34.58
N ILE A 31 -22.21 -36.99 35.69
CA ILE A 31 -22.14 -35.77 36.50
C ILE A 31 -20.74 -35.57 37.07
N VAL A 32 -20.14 -36.60 37.68
CA VAL A 32 -18.80 -36.51 38.29
C VAL A 32 -17.72 -36.27 37.24
N VAL A 33 -17.77 -36.94 36.09
CA VAL A 33 -16.81 -36.74 34.99
C VAL A 33 -16.98 -35.35 34.36
N GLY A 34 -18.22 -34.92 34.08
CA GLY A 34 -18.48 -33.57 33.56
C GLY A 34 -18.02 -32.47 34.52
N ALA A 35 -18.24 -32.63 35.83
CA ALA A 35 -17.78 -31.69 36.84
C ALA A 35 -16.25 -31.65 36.97
N LEU A 36 -15.56 -32.80 36.87
CA LEU A 36 -14.10 -32.87 36.88
C LEU A 36 -13.49 -32.23 35.61
N LEU A 37 -14.10 -32.41 34.45
CA LEU A 37 -13.68 -31.77 33.20
C LEU A 37 -13.90 -30.25 33.23
N LEU A 38 -15.05 -29.77 33.72
CA LEU A 38 -15.30 -28.34 33.91
C LEU A 38 -14.33 -27.72 34.92
N TYR A 39 -14.07 -28.40 36.04
CA TYR A 39 -13.08 -27.93 37.02
C TYR A 39 -11.67 -27.87 36.42
N GLY A 40 -11.26 -28.91 35.67
CA GLY A 40 -9.97 -28.92 34.95
C GLY A 40 -9.86 -27.81 33.90
N SER A 41 -10.93 -27.53 33.16
CA SER A 41 -11.00 -26.42 32.20
C SER A 41 -10.88 -25.06 32.89
N MET A 42 -11.64 -24.82 33.97
CA MET A 42 -11.54 -23.57 34.75
C MET A 42 -10.14 -23.39 35.36
N GLN A 43 -9.49 -24.45 35.86
CA GLN A 43 -8.11 -24.36 36.34
C GLN A 43 -7.12 -24.09 35.18
N GLY A 44 -7.38 -24.63 33.99
CA GLY A 44 -6.63 -24.31 32.77
C GLY A 44 -6.76 -22.84 32.37
N GLN A 45 -7.98 -22.30 32.33
CA GLN A 45 -8.24 -20.88 32.04
C GLN A 45 -7.57 -19.96 33.06
N LEU A 46 -7.70 -20.24 34.36
CA LEU A 46 -7.04 -19.48 35.43
C LEU A 46 -5.51 -19.55 35.32
N ALA A 47 -4.94 -20.70 34.94
CA ALA A 47 -3.51 -20.83 34.70
C ALA A 47 -3.04 -20.03 33.47
N THR A 48 -3.84 -19.98 32.40
CA THR A 48 -3.55 -19.17 31.21
C THR A 48 -3.68 -17.67 31.50
N GLU A 49 -4.68 -17.23 32.28
CA GLU A 49 -4.78 -15.84 32.75
C GLU A 49 -3.59 -15.45 33.63
N GLN A 50 -3.14 -16.34 34.52
CA GLN A 50 -1.96 -16.10 35.37
C GLN A 50 -0.67 -16.04 34.53
N ALA A 51 -0.52 -16.92 33.54
CA ALA A 51 0.58 -16.92 32.59
C ALA A 51 0.60 -15.62 31.76
N SER A 52 -0.54 -15.19 31.22
CA SER A 52 -0.69 -13.94 30.47
C SER A 52 -0.33 -12.72 31.31
N ARG A 53 -0.87 -12.60 32.53
CA ARG A 53 -0.52 -11.49 33.44
C ARG A 53 0.97 -11.50 33.79
N ALA A 54 1.55 -12.66 34.08
CA ALA A 54 2.98 -12.79 34.35
C ALA A 54 3.84 -12.38 33.12
N ALA A 55 3.41 -12.72 31.90
CA ALA A 55 4.06 -12.29 30.67
C ALA A 55 3.96 -10.76 30.47
N SER A 56 2.78 -10.15 30.66
CA SER A 56 2.60 -8.70 30.60
C SER A 56 3.42 -7.96 31.67
N ASP A 57 3.53 -8.50 32.88
CA ASP A 57 4.37 -7.92 33.94
C ASP A 57 5.87 -8.08 33.63
N ARG A 58 6.29 -9.14 32.91
CA ARG A 58 7.65 -9.22 32.36
C ARG A 58 7.88 -8.27 31.19
N ALA A 59 6.88 -8.06 30.32
CA ALA A 59 6.98 -7.09 29.22
C ALA A 59 7.19 -5.68 29.77
N ARG A 60 6.36 -5.29 30.75
CA ARG A 60 6.48 -4.01 31.44
C ARG A 60 7.85 -3.84 32.10
N HIS A 61 8.39 -4.86 32.79
CA HIS A 61 9.74 -4.77 33.37
C HIS A 61 10.90 -4.69 32.36
N VAL A 62 10.69 -5.07 31.09
CA VAL A 62 11.64 -4.75 30.01
C VAL A 62 11.41 -3.32 29.54
N ALA A 63 10.16 -2.92 29.27
CA ALA A 63 9.79 -1.57 28.85
C ALA A 63 10.24 -0.48 29.85
N ASP A 64 10.01 -0.66 31.16
CA ASP A 64 10.50 0.18 32.26
C ASP A 64 12.01 0.46 32.11
N GLY A 65 12.80 -0.58 31.81
CA GLY A 65 14.25 -0.51 31.67
C GLY A 65 14.74 0.09 30.35
N LEU A 66 13.89 0.14 29.33
CA LEU A 66 14.14 0.87 28.08
C LEU A 66 13.71 2.34 28.21
N ALA A 67 12.62 2.61 28.91
CA ALA A 67 12.14 3.95 29.23
C ALA A 67 13.13 4.74 30.10
N GLU A 68 13.82 4.09 31.04
CA GLU A 68 14.97 4.67 31.77
C GLU A 68 16.05 5.23 30.82
N ILE A 69 16.29 4.55 29.68
CA ILE A 69 17.30 4.91 28.69
C ILE A 69 16.75 5.99 27.72
N GLN A 70 15.52 5.83 27.23
CA GLN A 70 14.86 6.84 26.40
C GLN A 70 14.67 8.18 27.14
N ALA A 71 14.40 8.15 28.45
CA ALA A 71 14.32 9.35 29.28
C ALA A 71 15.68 10.07 29.40
N THR A 72 16.80 9.33 29.34
CA THR A 72 18.15 9.93 29.33
C THR A 72 18.42 10.71 28.05
N LEU A 73 18.00 10.18 26.89
CA LEU A 73 18.12 10.88 25.60
C LEU A 73 17.21 12.11 25.48
N ARG A 74 16.15 12.20 26.31
CA ARG A 74 15.18 13.31 26.34
C ARG A 74 15.48 14.34 27.45
N ASP A 75 16.59 14.22 28.16
CA ASP A 75 17.03 15.23 29.12
C ASP A 75 17.48 16.51 28.38
N PRO A 76 16.97 17.70 28.73
CA PRO A 76 17.33 18.94 28.04
C PRO A 76 18.83 19.20 27.95
N GLN A 77 19.62 18.83 28.95
CA GLN A 77 21.08 19.03 28.91
C GLN A 77 21.79 18.06 27.95
N VAL A 78 21.19 16.91 27.67
CA VAL A 78 21.69 15.96 26.67
C VAL A 78 21.32 16.46 25.27
N LEU A 79 20.11 16.98 25.09
CA LEU A 79 19.67 17.61 23.83
C LEU A 79 20.49 18.87 23.49
N ASP A 80 20.79 19.72 24.49
CA ASP A 80 21.64 20.91 24.30
C ASP A 80 23.08 20.52 23.91
N LEU A 81 23.66 19.48 24.55
CA LEU A 81 24.97 18.95 24.16
C LEU A 81 24.97 18.22 22.81
N ALA A 82 23.82 17.68 22.39
CA ALA A 82 23.66 17.13 21.04
C ALA A 82 23.59 18.25 19.99
N ARG A 83 22.95 19.39 20.30
CA ARG A 83 22.99 20.59 19.44
C ARG A 83 24.40 21.21 19.37
N GLU A 84 25.20 21.17 20.45
CA GLU A 84 26.64 21.48 20.37
C GLU A 84 27.37 20.52 19.40
N ALA A 85 27.12 19.20 19.50
CA ALA A 85 27.80 18.17 18.72
C ALA A 85 27.42 18.16 17.22
N LEU A 86 26.20 18.59 16.87
CA LEU A 86 25.74 18.74 15.48
C LEU A 86 26.61 19.73 14.68
N ASN A 87 27.25 20.68 15.36
CA ASN A 87 28.10 21.71 14.74
C ASN A 87 29.60 21.33 14.74
N ALA A 88 29.92 20.04 14.84
CA ALA A 88 31.29 19.51 14.86
C ALA A 88 31.55 18.53 13.70
N ASP A 89 32.75 18.60 13.12
CA ASP A 89 33.13 17.90 11.88
C ASP A 89 32.99 16.36 11.88
N ASP A 90 32.80 15.72 13.05
CA ASP A 90 32.65 14.26 13.21
C ASP A 90 31.35 13.83 13.93
N GLY A 91 30.42 14.76 14.17
CA GLY A 91 29.13 14.50 14.83
C GLY A 91 29.24 13.97 16.27
N ARG A 92 30.41 14.07 16.92
CA ARG A 92 30.69 13.50 18.24
C ARG A 92 31.05 14.55 19.28
N SER A 93 30.86 14.18 20.54
CA SER A 93 31.21 15.04 21.68
C SER A 93 31.48 14.21 22.93
N GLU A 94 32.72 14.27 23.44
CA GLU A 94 33.09 13.65 24.72
C GLU A 94 32.20 14.14 25.88
N ARG A 95 31.66 15.36 25.78
CA ARG A 95 30.75 15.94 26.78
C ARG A 95 29.38 15.25 26.75
N LEU A 96 28.85 15.03 25.55
CA LEU A 96 27.59 14.32 25.33
C LEU A 96 27.70 12.87 25.84
N ASP A 97 28.79 12.20 25.49
CA ASP A 97 29.13 10.84 25.93
C ASP A 97 29.21 10.75 27.47
N GLN A 98 29.89 11.70 28.11
CA GLN A 98 29.95 11.79 29.57
C GLN A 98 28.58 12.12 30.21
N ALA A 99 27.78 13.00 29.60
CA ALA A 99 26.46 13.39 30.10
C ALA A 99 25.44 12.24 30.06
N VAL A 100 25.51 11.37 29.05
CA VAL A 100 24.70 10.16 28.91
C VAL A 100 25.19 9.04 29.84
N ARG A 101 26.50 8.80 29.93
CA ARG A 101 27.07 7.82 30.88
C ARG A 101 26.78 8.19 32.34
N ALA A 102 26.83 9.47 32.70
CA ALA A 102 26.54 9.97 34.04
C ALA A 102 25.07 9.80 34.47
N ARG A 103 24.13 9.72 33.50
CA ARG A 103 22.69 9.52 33.74
C ARG A 103 22.28 8.05 33.90
N GLY A 104 23.16 7.11 33.58
CA GLY A 104 22.97 5.68 33.87
C GLY A 104 23.40 4.74 32.74
N VAL A 105 23.61 5.24 31.52
CA VAL A 105 23.98 4.43 30.34
C VAL A 105 25.48 4.14 30.36
N GLN A 106 25.96 3.39 31.36
CA GLN A 106 27.40 3.15 31.57
C GLN A 106 28.03 2.34 30.41
N ASN A 107 27.29 1.36 29.90
CA ASN A 107 27.70 0.47 28.81
C ASN A 107 27.31 1.03 27.43
N LEU A 108 27.66 2.29 27.17
CA LEU A 108 27.47 2.92 25.86
C LEU A 108 28.55 2.44 24.87
N ILE A 109 28.12 1.91 23.71
CA ILE A 109 28.99 1.41 22.62
C ILE A 109 29.43 2.57 21.71
N ASP A 110 28.45 3.33 21.18
CA ASP A 110 28.67 4.48 20.33
C ASP A 110 27.49 5.47 20.50
N LEU A 111 27.78 6.75 20.34
CA LEU A 111 26.82 7.86 20.40
C LEU A 111 27.25 8.91 19.37
N ARG A 112 26.33 9.25 18.47
CA ARG A 112 26.55 10.21 17.40
C ARG A 112 25.35 11.13 17.25
N VAL A 113 25.60 12.28 16.62
CA VAL A 113 24.56 13.21 16.20
C VAL A 113 24.69 13.40 14.69
N PHE A 114 23.59 13.23 13.99
CA PHE A 114 23.48 13.39 12.55
C PHE A 114 22.63 14.62 12.19
N PRO A 115 22.80 15.19 10.98
CA PRO A 115 21.84 16.11 10.41
C PRO A 115 20.42 15.54 10.37
N SER A 116 19.41 16.40 10.20
CA SER A 116 18.02 15.97 10.02
C SER A 116 17.72 15.52 8.59
N ALA A 117 18.48 16.04 7.63
CA ALA A 117 18.63 15.38 6.34
C ALA A 117 19.48 14.11 6.54
N VAL A 118 18.82 12.94 6.55
CA VAL A 118 19.51 11.64 6.57
C VAL A 118 20.29 11.44 5.24
N GLU A 119 19.93 12.23 4.22
CA GLU A 119 20.52 12.36 2.89
C GLU A 119 21.90 13.04 2.93
N GLU A 120 22.22 13.78 4.00
CA GLU A 120 23.50 14.46 4.22
C GLU A 120 24.50 13.60 5.03
N ILE A 121 24.10 12.43 5.52
CA ILE A 121 24.99 11.53 6.27
C ILE A 121 26.03 10.93 5.29
N PRO A 122 27.34 11.14 5.50
CA PRO A 122 28.34 10.68 4.53
C PRO A 122 28.40 9.16 4.40
N LEU A 123 28.34 8.64 3.17
CA LEU A 123 28.51 7.22 2.87
C LEU A 123 29.80 6.65 3.49
N GLY A 124 29.64 5.69 4.40
CA GLY A 124 30.74 5.05 5.13
C GLY A 124 30.98 5.60 6.54
N GLU A 125 30.31 6.67 6.96
CA GLU A 125 30.14 6.97 8.39
C GLU A 125 29.34 5.84 9.07
N TYR A 126 29.64 5.57 10.35
CA TYR A 126 28.98 4.51 11.10
C TYR A 126 27.74 5.08 11.84
N PRO A 127 26.56 4.43 11.87
CA PRO A 127 26.26 3.06 11.45
C PRO A 127 26.32 2.82 9.94
N GLU A 128 26.81 1.63 9.55
CA GLU A 128 26.61 1.11 8.20
C GLU A 128 25.09 1.17 7.88
N PRO A 129 24.67 1.73 6.73
CA PRO A 129 23.27 1.98 6.44
C PRO A 129 22.53 0.70 6.00
N ASP A 130 22.31 -0.19 6.96
CA ASP A 130 21.31 -1.27 6.88
C ASP A 130 19.89 -0.66 6.88
N PHE A 131 18.92 -1.35 6.27
CA PHE A 131 17.52 -0.91 6.19
C PHE A 131 16.96 -0.56 7.58
N SER A 132 17.23 -1.44 8.56
CA SER A 132 16.84 -1.26 9.96
C SER A 132 17.43 0.00 10.63
N VAL A 133 18.52 0.55 10.09
CA VAL A 133 19.14 1.79 10.56
C VAL A 133 18.43 2.99 9.92
N ILE A 134 18.29 2.98 8.59
CA ILE A 134 17.67 4.05 7.80
C ILE A 134 16.22 4.29 8.28
N GLU A 135 15.43 3.21 8.36
CA GLU A 135 14.04 3.24 8.83
C GLU A 135 13.91 3.86 10.24
N MET A 136 14.81 3.52 11.17
CA MET A 136 14.78 4.05 12.53
C MET A 136 15.20 5.54 12.60
N LEU A 137 16.00 6.02 11.65
CA LEU A 137 16.31 7.46 11.52
C LEU A 137 15.13 8.23 10.91
N ILE A 138 14.46 7.67 9.89
CA ILE A 138 13.22 8.22 9.31
C ILE A 138 12.09 8.28 10.36
N GLU A 139 11.86 7.19 11.11
CA GLU A 139 10.88 7.14 12.21
C GLU A 139 11.20 8.23 13.26
N ALA A 140 12.48 8.43 13.59
CA ALA A 140 12.91 9.51 14.48
C ALA A 140 12.69 10.91 13.90
N ARG A 141 12.86 11.11 12.58
CA ARG A 141 12.60 12.36 11.87
C ARG A 141 11.11 12.71 11.90
N ARG A 142 10.24 11.84 11.35
CA ARG A 142 8.79 12.09 11.21
C ARG A 142 8.07 12.22 12.55
N SER A 143 8.35 11.32 13.52
CA SER A 143 7.62 11.29 14.80
C SER A 143 8.28 12.08 15.93
N GLY A 144 9.51 12.55 15.73
CA GLY A 144 10.40 13.05 16.77
C GLY A 144 10.86 11.99 17.79
N ARG A 145 10.51 10.69 17.62
CA ARG A 145 10.69 9.61 18.61
C ARG A 145 10.74 8.21 17.98
N ALA A 146 11.90 7.73 17.57
CA ALA A 146 12.01 6.30 17.24
C ALA A 146 11.82 5.40 18.47
N THR A 147 11.25 4.22 18.22
CA THR A 147 11.17 3.09 19.14
C THR A 147 12.53 2.39 19.29
N VAL A 148 12.70 1.61 20.37
CA VAL A 148 13.94 0.83 20.58
C VAL A 148 13.92 -0.46 19.76
N GLN A 149 15.02 -0.77 19.06
CA GLN A 149 15.19 -2.03 18.33
C GLN A 149 16.62 -2.58 18.40
N VAL A 150 16.81 -3.83 17.97
CA VAL A 150 18.11 -4.49 17.79
C VAL A 150 18.53 -4.38 16.33
N HIS A 151 19.82 -4.11 16.11
CA HIS A 151 20.49 -4.15 14.80
C HIS A 151 21.52 -5.28 14.74
N TYR A 152 21.72 -5.84 13.54
CA TYR A 152 22.67 -6.93 13.26
C TYR A 152 22.50 -8.17 14.17
N ALA A 153 21.26 -8.60 14.43
CA ALA A 153 20.96 -9.73 15.29
C ALA A 153 21.68 -11.03 14.85
N GLY A 154 22.25 -11.77 15.80
CA GLY A 154 23.02 -12.99 15.52
C GLY A 154 24.44 -12.79 14.98
N THR A 155 24.86 -11.55 14.70
CA THR A 155 26.23 -11.23 14.27
C THR A 155 27.17 -10.93 15.46
N SER A 156 28.46 -10.74 15.20
CA SER A 156 29.41 -10.19 16.18
C SER A 156 29.11 -8.74 16.60
N ASN A 157 28.30 -8.03 15.82
CA ASN A 157 28.01 -6.60 15.97
C ASN A 157 26.60 -6.35 16.56
N GLU A 158 25.91 -7.40 17.02
CA GLU A 158 24.57 -7.35 17.61
C GLU A 158 24.49 -6.30 18.74
N ASN A 159 23.60 -5.33 18.58
CA ASN A 159 23.44 -4.22 19.51
C ASN A 159 22.00 -3.70 19.55
N LEU A 160 21.65 -3.04 20.65
CA LEU A 160 20.37 -2.38 20.87
C LEU A 160 20.54 -0.88 20.57
N ALA A 161 19.78 -0.39 19.59
CA ALA A 161 19.86 0.96 19.08
C ALA A 161 18.65 1.82 19.49
N PHE A 162 18.90 3.12 19.57
CA PHE A 162 17.93 4.16 19.93
C PHE A 162 18.18 5.38 19.02
N ALA A 163 17.15 5.99 18.46
CA ALA A 163 17.23 7.33 17.85
C ALA A 163 16.24 8.31 18.51
N GLN A 164 16.66 9.57 18.60
CA GLN A 164 15.89 10.65 19.22
C GLN A 164 16.19 11.96 18.48
N ALA A 165 15.17 12.59 17.88
CA ALA A 165 15.30 13.93 17.32
C ALA A 165 15.71 14.94 18.41
N ILE A 166 16.56 15.91 18.06
CA ILE A 166 17.07 16.93 18.99
C ILE A 166 15.98 17.96 19.35
N GLU A 167 15.13 18.30 18.38
CA GLU A 167 14.06 19.30 18.53
C GLU A 167 12.70 18.72 18.10
N GLN A 168 11.61 19.28 18.63
CA GLN A 168 10.24 18.85 18.32
C GLN A 168 9.56 19.87 17.40
N GLY A 169 9.71 19.63 16.10
CA GLY A 169 9.12 20.41 15.00
C GLY A 169 9.41 19.72 13.67
N ASN A 170 8.74 20.15 12.60
CA ASN A 170 9.05 19.75 11.23
C ASN A 170 9.66 20.96 10.48
N PRO A 171 10.87 20.87 9.90
CA PRO A 171 11.85 19.79 10.09
C PRO A 171 12.49 19.82 11.49
N ALA A 172 12.98 18.67 11.95
CA ALA A 172 13.87 18.61 13.10
C ALA A 172 15.24 19.24 12.75
N SER A 173 16.04 19.64 13.74
CA SER A 173 17.41 20.15 13.49
C SER A 173 18.47 19.05 13.36
N GLY A 174 18.19 17.84 13.84
CA GLY A 174 19.13 16.72 13.81
C GLY A 174 18.64 15.51 14.61
N ILE A 175 19.35 14.38 14.47
CA ILE A 175 18.99 13.10 15.08
C ILE A 175 20.17 12.58 15.92
N MET A 176 19.93 12.34 17.21
CA MET A 176 20.88 11.68 18.10
C MET A 176 20.66 10.17 18.06
N PHE A 177 21.71 9.42 17.71
CA PHE A 177 21.71 7.96 17.54
C PHE A 177 22.65 7.29 18.55
N MET A 178 22.14 6.30 19.29
CA MET A 178 22.84 5.67 20.42
C MET A 178 22.79 4.14 20.36
N ARG A 179 23.93 3.49 20.59
CA ARG A 179 24.06 2.02 20.63
C ARG A 179 24.50 1.52 22.01
N VAL A 180 23.83 0.47 22.51
CA VAL A 180 24.19 -0.23 23.75
C VAL A 180 24.14 -1.76 23.54
N PRO A 181 24.75 -2.60 24.39
CA PRO A 181 24.67 -4.05 24.21
C PRO A 181 23.25 -4.57 24.44
N VAL A 182 22.82 -5.57 23.65
CA VAL A 182 21.49 -6.23 23.79
C VAL A 182 21.27 -6.82 25.20
N SER A 183 22.35 -7.08 25.95
CA SER A 183 22.26 -7.43 27.38
C SER A 183 21.55 -6.40 28.24
N MET A 184 21.45 -5.12 27.84
CA MET A 184 20.67 -4.10 28.55
C MET A 184 19.18 -4.47 28.62
N ALA A 185 18.61 -4.99 27.52
CA ALA A 185 17.25 -5.52 27.49
C ALA A 185 17.20 -6.97 28.01
N THR A 186 18.04 -7.87 27.48
CA THR A 186 17.93 -9.31 27.78
C THR A 186 18.34 -9.69 29.21
N SER A 187 19.06 -8.85 29.96
CA SER A 187 19.31 -9.07 31.40
C SER A 187 18.06 -8.82 32.26
N ARG A 188 17.15 -7.94 31.84
CA ARG A 188 15.86 -7.69 32.53
C ARG A 188 14.92 -8.90 32.40
N LEU A 189 15.06 -9.71 31.34
CA LEU A 189 14.26 -10.92 31.14
C LEU A 189 14.60 -12.02 32.16
N GLN A 190 13.64 -12.33 33.02
CA GLN A 190 13.71 -13.34 34.09
C GLN A 190 12.68 -14.46 33.87
N ALA A 191 12.98 -15.64 34.40
CA ALA A 191 12.01 -16.74 34.45
C ALA A 191 10.78 -16.40 35.31
N ALA A 192 9.63 -16.94 34.93
CA ALA A 192 8.38 -16.95 35.70
C ALA A 192 7.98 -18.42 35.94
N ALA A 193 7.47 -18.77 37.12
CA ALA A 193 7.01 -20.13 37.42
C ALA A 193 5.63 -20.43 36.78
N GLU A 194 4.96 -19.36 36.37
CA GLU A 194 3.70 -19.25 35.68
C GLU A 194 3.82 -19.63 34.18
N LEU A 195 5.05 -19.66 33.64
CA LEU A 195 5.38 -19.92 32.25
C LEU A 195 6.22 -21.19 32.09
N ASP A 196 6.10 -21.87 30.95
CA ASP A 196 6.93 -23.03 30.59
C ASP A 196 8.07 -22.65 29.63
N SER A 197 7.82 -21.65 28.78
CA SER A 197 8.85 -20.94 28.03
C SER A 197 8.53 -19.45 27.95
N ILE A 198 9.57 -18.63 27.87
CA ILE A 198 9.51 -17.19 27.58
C ILE A 198 10.76 -16.79 26.78
N ALA A 199 10.58 -16.02 25.72
CA ALA A 199 11.66 -15.48 24.92
C ALA A 199 11.38 -14.01 24.56
N LEU A 200 12.43 -13.19 24.52
CA LEU A 200 12.39 -11.85 23.95
C LEU A 200 12.76 -11.95 22.47
N ILE A 201 11.93 -11.39 21.60
CA ILE A 201 12.07 -11.44 20.13
C ILE A 201 11.94 -10.05 19.51
N GLN A 202 12.35 -9.93 18.24
CA GLN A 202 12.02 -8.83 17.34
C GLN A 202 11.44 -9.40 16.03
N GLY A 203 10.45 -8.71 15.43
CA GLY A 203 9.76 -9.18 14.22
C GLY A 203 8.62 -10.19 14.47
N SER A 204 7.97 -10.59 13.39
CA SER A 204 6.77 -11.46 13.35
C SER A 204 7.09 -12.87 12.82
N GLY A 205 6.09 -13.76 12.82
CA GLY A 205 6.18 -15.09 12.19
C GLY A 205 7.34 -15.98 12.66
N ASP A 206 7.77 -16.90 11.81
CA ASP A 206 8.88 -17.82 12.10
C ASP A 206 10.27 -17.19 11.89
N GLN A 207 10.37 -16.08 11.14
CA GLN A 207 11.63 -15.36 10.92
C GLN A 207 12.07 -14.48 12.11
N ALA A 208 11.19 -14.24 13.09
CA ALA A 208 11.48 -13.36 14.23
C ALA A 208 12.78 -13.70 15.00
N ALA A 209 13.69 -12.74 15.09
CA ALA A 209 14.98 -12.90 15.75
C ALA A 209 14.84 -13.13 17.27
N VAL A 210 15.36 -14.25 17.77
CA VAL A 210 15.24 -14.66 19.18
C VAL A 210 16.44 -14.18 20.00
N LEU A 211 16.31 -13.01 20.61
CA LEU A 211 17.38 -12.34 21.39
C LEU A 211 17.77 -13.10 22.67
N LYS A 212 16.79 -13.72 23.35
CA LYS A 212 17.03 -14.58 24.51
C LYS A 212 15.80 -15.44 24.80
N ALA A 213 15.99 -16.75 24.91
CA ALA A 213 14.96 -17.69 25.35
C ALA A 213 15.27 -18.30 26.74
N ILE A 214 14.22 -18.65 27.47
CA ILE A 214 14.25 -19.39 28.74
C ILE A 214 13.15 -20.47 28.66
N GLY A 215 13.53 -21.75 28.79
CA GLY A 215 12.63 -22.90 28.64
C GLY A 215 12.72 -23.56 27.25
N GLN A 216 11.76 -24.43 26.92
CA GLN A 216 11.62 -25.06 25.60
C GLN A 216 10.27 -24.70 25.00
N ALA A 217 10.27 -24.09 23.81
CA ALA A 217 9.04 -23.69 23.13
C ALA A 217 8.23 -24.90 22.62
N PRO A 218 6.91 -24.97 22.87
CA PRO A 218 5.97 -25.84 22.17
C PRO A 218 5.37 -25.14 20.94
N GLU A 219 4.58 -25.87 20.15
CA GLU A 219 3.92 -25.36 18.92
C GLU A 219 2.88 -24.26 19.19
N GLN A 220 2.23 -24.24 20.36
CA GLN A 220 1.27 -23.20 20.74
C GLN A 220 1.93 -22.12 21.58
N VAL A 221 2.00 -20.92 21.01
CA VAL A 221 2.78 -19.79 21.51
C VAL A 221 1.92 -18.53 21.49
N GLN A 222 2.06 -17.68 22.50
CA GLN A 222 1.41 -16.37 22.58
C GLN A 222 2.45 -15.24 22.54
N LEU A 223 2.05 -14.10 21.99
CA LEU A 223 2.85 -12.89 21.90
C LEU A 223 2.33 -11.83 22.88
N THR A 224 3.22 -10.94 23.34
CA THR A 224 2.88 -9.81 24.20
C THR A 224 3.91 -8.70 23.95
N PRO A 225 3.53 -7.54 23.40
CA PRO A 225 4.48 -6.50 22.99
C PRO A 225 5.16 -5.84 24.19
N VAL A 226 6.33 -5.25 23.95
CA VAL A 226 7.09 -4.46 24.91
C VAL A 226 6.96 -2.98 24.55
N GLU A 227 6.12 -2.26 25.30
CA GLU A 227 5.79 -0.84 25.07
C GLU A 227 7.04 0.04 24.87
N GLY A 228 7.02 0.91 23.85
CA GLY A 228 8.12 1.81 23.51
C GLY A 228 9.26 1.18 22.68
N SER A 229 9.11 -0.06 22.22
CA SER A 229 10.10 -0.80 21.43
C SER A 229 9.46 -1.69 20.37
N ARG A 230 10.24 -2.07 19.33
CA ARG A 230 9.84 -3.09 18.33
C ARG A 230 9.99 -4.53 18.84
N LEU A 231 10.09 -4.72 20.17
CA LEU A 231 10.32 -6.01 20.81
C LEU A 231 9.02 -6.65 21.33
N SER A 232 8.99 -7.98 21.35
CA SER A 232 7.87 -8.76 21.90
C SER A 232 8.35 -9.89 22.79
N LEU A 233 7.49 -10.29 23.75
CA LEU A 233 7.64 -11.51 24.51
C LEU A 233 6.83 -12.65 23.89
N ARG A 234 7.55 -13.67 23.45
CA ARG A 234 7.06 -14.95 22.91
C ARG A 234 7.02 -15.97 24.05
N TRP A 235 5.83 -16.42 24.48
CA TRP A 235 5.69 -17.26 25.69
C TRP A 235 4.70 -18.42 25.52
N SER A 236 4.80 -19.41 26.41
CA SER A 236 3.92 -20.59 26.41
C SER A 236 3.62 -21.13 27.81
N ARG A 237 2.47 -21.83 27.94
CA ARG A 237 2.10 -22.59 29.13
C ARG A 237 1.26 -23.82 28.74
N ARG A 238 1.73 -25.02 29.07
CA ARG A 238 1.04 -26.28 28.78
C ARG A 238 -0.12 -26.51 29.76
N THR A 239 -1.34 -26.46 29.25
CA THR A 239 -2.52 -26.91 30.00
C THR A 239 -2.64 -28.43 29.92
N ILE A 240 -2.75 -29.10 31.08
CA ILE A 240 -2.87 -30.57 31.17
C ILE A 240 -4.22 -31.07 30.60
N VAL A 241 -5.20 -30.18 30.53
CA VAL A 241 -6.48 -30.38 29.84
C VAL A 241 -6.46 -29.55 28.57
N GLY A 242 -6.19 -30.19 27.43
CA GLY A 242 -6.37 -29.57 26.10
C GLY A 242 -7.85 -29.28 25.80
N PRO A 243 -8.17 -28.69 24.62
CA PRO A 243 -9.49 -28.15 24.29
C PRO A 243 -10.57 -29.22 24.00
N LEU A 244 -10.74 -30.21 24.89
CA LEU A 244 -11.99 -30.93 25.07
C LEU A 244 -13.07 -29.92 25.47
N SER A 245 -13.78 -29.42 24.45
CA SER A 245 -14.63 -28.23 24.56
C SER A 245 -15.54 -28.24 25.78
N ASN A 246 -15.77 -27.07 26.38
CA ASN A 246 -16.73 -26.90 27.47
C ASN A 246 -18.12 -27.46 27.10
N ARG A 247 -18.48 -27.44 25.81
CA ARG A 247 -19.67 -28.11 25.25
C ARG A 247 -19.69 -29.61 25.59
N ALA A 248 -18.60 -30.35 25.38
CA ALA A 248 -18.51 -31.78 25.68
C ALA A 248 -18.66 -32.09 27.20
N ALA A 249 -18.03 -31.28 28.06
CA ALA A 249 -18.16 -31.43 29.51
C ALA A 249 -19.58 -31.12 30.02
N ILE A 250 -20.23 -30.08 29.46
CA ILE A 250 -21.64 -29.73 29.70
C ILE A 250 -22.57 -30.86 29.22
N ILE A 251 -22.34 -31.43 28.03
CA ILE A 251 -23.14 -32.53 27.48
C ILE A 251 -23.04 -33.80 28.35
N LEU A 252 -21.85 -34.15 28.81
CA LEU A 252 -21.62 -35.27 29.75
C LEU A 252 -22.36 -35.04 31.08
N GLY A 253 -22.27 -33.84 31.65
CA GLY A 253 -23.01 -33.47 32.85
C GLY A 253 -24.52 -33.53 32.67
N ALA A 254 -25.05 -32.95 31.58
CA ALA A 254 -26.48 -32.91 31.28
C ALA A 254 -27.06 -34.32 31.03
N SER A 255 -26.37 -35.15 30.25
CA SER A 255 -26.73 -36.55 30.04
C SER A 255 -26.66 -37.36 31.34
N GLY A 256 -25.69 -37.06 32.22
CA GLY A 256 -25.64 -37.59 33.58
C GLY A 256 -26.89 -37.26 34.41
N ILE A 257 -27.32 -35.99 34.40
CA ILE A 257 -28.54 -35.54 35.09
C ILE A 257 -29.79 -36.22 34.51
N ILE A 258 -29.90 -36.34 33.19
CA ILE A 258 -31.04 -37.00 32.53
C ILE A 258 -31.11 -38.49 32.91
N LEU A 259 -29.98 -39.21 32.86
CA LEU A 259 -29.90 -40.62 33.27
C LEU A 259 -30.22 -40.82 34.75
N LEU A 260 -29.73 -39.94 35.62
CA LEU A 260 -30.04 -39.94 37.06
C LEU A 260 -31.54 -39.77 37.29
N MET A 261 -32.16 -38.76 36.67
CA MET A 261 -33.59 -38.45 36.80
C MET A 261 -34.46 -39.59 36.25
N SER A 262 -34.07 -40.17 35.12
CA SER A 262 -34.77 -41.31 34.49
C SER A 262 -34.71 -42.56 35.37
N GLY A 263 -33.53 -42.88 35.92
CA GLY A 263 -33.37 -44.00 36.85
C GLY A 263 -34.11 -43.79 38.17
N LEU A 264 -34.15 -42.55 38.70
CA LEU A 264 -34.98 -42.19 39.86
C LEU A 264 -36.49 -42.27 39.57
N LEU A 265 -36.94 -41.88 38.38
CA LEU A 265 -38.33 -42.04 37.94
C LEU A 265 -38.74 -43.51 37.84
N VAL A 266 -37.90 -44.36 37.22
CA VAL A 266 -38.09 -45.82 37.19
C VAL A 266 -38.15 -46.38 38.62
N ARG A 267 -37.21 -46.00 39.49
CA ARG A 267 -37.19 -46.43 40.89
C ARG A 267 -38.44 -45.98 41.66
N ARG A 268 -38.93 -44.75 41.44
CA ARG A 268 -40.16 -44.23 42.07
C ARG A 268 -41.42 -44.96 41.57
N ARG A 269 -41.46 -45.33 40.29
CA ARG A 269 -42.61 -46.01 39.65
C ARG A 269 -42.70 -47.51 40.00
N PHE A 270 -41.59 -48.17 40.32
CA PHE A 270 -41.54 -49.63 40.58
C PHE A 270 -40.99 -50.04 41.97
N GLY A 271 -40.71 -49.06 42.85
CA GLY A 271 -40.15 -49.28 44.21
C GLY A 271 -41.14 -49.15 45.37
N ALA A 272 -42.39 -48.76 45.14
CA ALA A 272 -43.37 -48.44 46.18
C ALA A 272 -44.19 -49.67 46.66
N LEU A 273 -43.52 -50.72 47.17
CA LEU A 273 -44.17 -51.86 47.82
C LEU A 273 -43.26 -52.52 48.87
N GLN A 274 -43.85 -52.92 50.02
CA GLN A 274 -43.23 -53.51 51.22
C GLN A 274 -42.27 -52.64 52.06
N VAL A 275 -42.79 -52.07 53.15
CA VAL A 275 -42.30 -52.35 54.53
C VAL A 275 -43.51 -52.37 55.46
N LYS A 276 -43.62 -53.36 56.38
CA LYS A 276 -44.57 -53.28 57.50
C LYS A 276 -44.11 -54.13 58.70
N VAL A 277 -44.16 -53.52 59.88
CA VAL A 277 -43.97 -54.11 61.24
C VAL A 277 -42.56 -54.59 61.61
N GLY A 278 -42.04 -54.04 62.71
CA GLY A 278 -40.87 -54.52 63.46
C GLY A 278 -40.61 -53.60 64.67
N SER A 279 -40.90 -54.04 65.89
CA SER A 279 -40.94 -53.20 67.10
C SER A 279 -39.85 -53.57 68.12
N GLY A 280 -39.17 -52.58 68.73
CA GLY A 280 -38.14 -52.86 69.75
C GLY A 280 -37.45 -51.66 70.43
N GLN A 281 -37.99 -51.24 71.58
CA GLN A 281 -37.34 -50.64 72.78
C GLN A 281 -36.03 -49.80 72.74
N LYS A 282 -36.10 -48.61 73.40
CA LYS A 282 -35.09 -47.97 74.31
C LYS A 282 -33.70 -47.53 73.73
N GLY A 283 -33.09 -46.41 74.15
CA GLY A 283 -33.60 -45.28 74.98
C GLY A 283 -32.50 -44.41 75.66
N ALA A 284 -32.86 -43.15 75.98
CA ALA A 284 -32.27 -42.23 76.98
C ALA A 284 -30.84 -41.63 76.85
N LYS A 285 -30.80 -40.26 76.88
CA LYS A 285 -29.79 -39.33 77.48
C LYS A 285 -28.31 -39.40 77.02
N ALA A 286 -27.48 -38.35 77.06
CA ALA A 286 -27.60 -37.02 77.70
C ALA A 286 -27.02 -35.84 76.86
N ARG A 287 -26.99 -34.65 77.46
CA ARG A 287 -26.45 -33.32 77.06
C ARG A 287 -25.49 -32.87 78.22
N PRO A 288 -24.87 -31.66 78.30
CA PRO A 288 -24.75 -30.50 77.39
C PRO A 288 -23.33 -29.82 77.40
N GLU A 289 -23.26 -28.53 77.00
CA GLU A 289 -22.25 -27.48 77.34
C GLU A 289 -20.80 -27.63 76.78
N GLY A 290 -20.03 -26.58 76.44
CA GLY A 290 -20.22 -25.10 76.41
C GLY A 290 -18.84 -24.40 76.51
N ASP A 291 -18.62 -23.09 76.33
CA ASP A 291 -19.28 -21.98 75.61
C ASP A 291 -18.32 -20.75 75.60
N GLY A 292 -18.37 -19.88 74.58
CA GLY A 292 -17.61 -18.60 74.44
C GLY A 292 -16.06 -18.65 74.40
N SER A 293 -15.31 -17.53 74.25
CA SER A 293 -15.48 -16.26 73.51
C SER A 293 -14.21 -15.36 73.71
N SER A 294 -14.09 -14.19 73.03
CA SER A 294 -12.95 -13.21 73.11
C SER A 294 -11.64 -13.67 72.42
N SER A 295 -10.93 -12.96 71.52
CA SER A 295 -10.56 -11.53 71.32
C SER A 295 -9.36 -11.06 72.20
N ALA A 296 -8.33 -10.30 71.74
CA ALA A 296 -7.86 -9.92 70.38
C ALA A 296 -6.40 -9.35 70.39
N GLN A 297 -5.83 -9.06 69.21
CA GLN A 297 -4.69 -8.16 68.84
C GLN A 297 -3.20 -8.48 69.16
N ASP A 298 -2.41 -8.59 68.07
CA ASP A 298 -1.12 -7.94 67.69
C ASP A 298 0.14 -7.88 68.59
N GLY A 299 1.36 -8.13 68.02
CA GLY A 299 2.62 -8.03 68.80
C GLY A 299 4.05 -8.31 68.24
N VAL A 300 4.39 -8.13 66.94
CA VAL A 300 5.74 -7.69 66.42
C VAL A 300 7.07 -8.46 66.75
N LYS A 301 7.75 -9.01 65.71
CA LYS A 301 9.24 -9.28 65.52
C LYS A 301 9.99 -10.27 66.48
N ARG A 302 11.18 -10.84 66.20
CA ARG A 302 11.90 -11.43 65.00
C ARG A 302 13.32 -11.94 65.47
N ASP A 303 13.90 -13.01 64.87
CA ASP A 303 15.35 -13.21 64.50
C ASP A 303 15.99 -14.65 64.65
N ALA A 304 16.88 -15.00 63.68
CA ALA A 304 17.96 -16.03 63.53
C ALA A 304 17.85 -17.51 64.05
N VAL A 305 18.11 -18.65 63.36
CA VAL A 305 18.92 -19.11 62.15
C VAL A 305 20.45 -19.29 62.47
N PRO A 306 21.30 -20.29 62.01
CA PRO A 306 21.30 -21.17 60.78
C PRO A 306 21.43 -22.77 60.81
N PRO A 307 22.58 -23.53 60.65
CA PRO A 307 22.71 -24.64 59.62
C PRO A 307 23.49 -25.97 60.03
N PRO A 308 24.10 -26.87 59.16
CA PRO A 308 23.90 -27.33 57.73
C PRO A 308 24.06 -28.89 57.36
N ARG A 309 23.62 -29.30 56.12
CA ARG A 309 24.16 -30.37 55.17
C ARG A 309 24.09 -31.90 55.55
N SER A 310 24.29 -32.97 54.70
CA SER A 310 24.42 -33.28 53.22
C SER A 310 24.34 -34.83 52.91
N ALA A 311 24.38 -35.34 51.65
CA ALA A 311 24.14 -36.78 51.25
C ALA A 311 24.89 -37.34 49.95
N PRO A 312 24.85 -38.68 49.60
CA PRO A 312 25.66 -39.38 48.54
C PRO A 312 24.90 -40.17 47.37
N PRO A 313 25.58 -40.86 46.38
CA PRO A 313 25.06 -41.11 44.98
C PRO A 313 24.98 -42.63 44.43
N PRO A 314 25.25 -43.09 43.13
CA PRO A 314 24.27 -43.88 42.31
C PRO A 314 24.76 -45.11 41.40
N LEU A 315 23.92 -45.57 40.42
CA LEU A 315 24.14 -46.31 39.11
C LEU A 315 24.06 -47.87 38.92
N SER A 316 23.44 -48.34 37.80
CA SER A 316 23.65 -49.61 37.01
C SER A 316 22.76 -49.74 35.72
N SER A 317 23.03 -50.69 34.77
CA SER A 317 22.34 -50.97 33.45
C SER A 317 22.91 -52.28 32.80
N PRO A 318 22.61 -52.81 31.55
CA PRO A 318 21.70 -52.49 30.40
C PRO A 318 20.79 -53.75 30.03
N PRO A 319 20.65 -54.42 28.82
CA PRO A 319 20.78 -54.12 27.35
C PRO A 319 19.79 -54.79 26.29
N LEU A 320 19.72 -54.23 25.05
CA LEU A 320 19.62 -54.82 23.65
C LEU A 320 18.40 -55.60 23.00
N ARG A 321 18.07 -55.16 21.75
CA ARG A 321 17.68 -55.86 20.47
C ARG A 321 16.22 -56.33 20.08
N ALA A 322 15.59 -55.55 19.16
CA ALA A 322 15.19 -55.85 17.74
C ALA A 322 13.90 -56.64 17.28
N THR A 323 13.44 -56.27 16.05
CA THR A 323 12.66 -57.00 14.98
C THR A 323 11.12 -56.84 14.77
N SER A 324 10.71 -56.54 13.51
CA SER A 324 9.40 -56.83 12.81
C SER A 324 8.10 -56.17 13.36
N ALA A 325 6.95 -55.99 12.68
CA ALA A 325 6.39 -56.16 11.30
C ALA A 325 4.96 -55.51 11.28
N LEU A 326 4.18 -55.26 10.21
CA LEU A 326 4.28 -55.25 8.71
C LEU A 326 3.01 -54.54 8.14
N ASP A 327 3.10 -53.97 6.92
CA ASP A 327 2.03 -53.55 5.96
C ASP A 327 0.96 -52.51 6.45
N THR A 328 0.23 -51.75 5.61
CA THR A 328 -0.12 -51.87 4.16
C THR A 328 -0.18 -50.51 3.42
N ALA A 329 0.18 -50.51 2.12
CA ALA A 329 -0.51 -49.89 0.96
C ALA A 329 -0.94 -48.40 0.94
N ASP A 330 -1.09 -47.68 -0.18
CA ASP A 330 -0.75 -47.72 -1.64
C ASP A 330 -1.40 -46.40 -2.19
N GLU A 331 -1.13 -45.69 -3.30
CA GLU A 331 -0.37 -45.69 -4.59
C GLU A 331 -0.18 -44.16 -4.93
N ASP A 332 0.69 -43.60 -5.78
CA ASP A 332 1.85 -43.98 -6.61
C ASP A 332 2.60 -42.67 -7.09
N LEU A 333 3.82 -42.72 -7.66
CA LEU A 333 4.56 -41.57 -8.27
C LEU A 333 5.52 -42.05 -9.41
N PRO A 334 5.62 -41.39 -10.58
CA PRO A 334 6.17 -42.00 -11.80
C PRO A 334 7.71 -41.96 -11.98
N ASP A 335 8.22 -42.98 -12.67
CA ASP A 335 9.65 -43.26 -12.92
C ASP A 335 10.34 -42.28 -13.90
N TRP A 336 11.26 -41.44 -13.37
CA TRP A 336 12.46 -41.00 -14.13
C TRP A 336 13.72 -40.78 -13.27
N LEU A 337 13.63 -40.96 -11.95
CA LEU A 337 14.76 -40.89 -11.02
C LEU A 337 15.27 -42.30 -10.65
N LEU A 338 15.95 -42.99 -11.57
CA LEU A 338 16.92 -44.05 -11.25
C LEU A 338 17.63 -44.56 -12.52
N ASP A 339 18.85 -44.05 -12.77
CA ASP A 339 19.90 -44.86 -13.39
C ASP A 339 21.24 -44.39 -12.81
N SER A 340 21.74 -45.11 -11.80
CA SER A 340 22.98 -44.79 -11.09
C SER A 340 23.85 -46.04 -11.01
N ASP A 341 24.96 -46.02 -11.76
CA ASP A 341 25.93 -47.11 -11.77
C ASP A 341 27.34 -46.56 -11.55
N GLN A 342 28.20 -47.37 -10.91
CA GLN A 342 29.63 -47.13 -10.67
C GLN A 342 30.00 -46.00 -9.69
N LEU A 343 29.67 -46.21 -8.41
CA LEU A 343 30.59 -45.83 -7.33
C LEU A 343 31.83 -46.73 -7.36
N ASP A 344 33.03 -46.17 -7.51
CA ASP A 344 34.27 -46.87 -7.14
C ASP A 344 35.37 -45.91 -6.63
N GLN A 345 36.06 -46.34 -5.58
CA GLN A 345 37.33 -45.81 -5.02
C GLN A 345 37.47 -44.30 -4.73
N THR A 346 36.98 -43.87 -3.55
CA THR A 346 37.49 -42.69 -2.84
C THR A 346 38.73 -43.02 -1.97
N GLU A 347 39.94 -42.77 -2.47
CA GLU A 347 41.12 -42.65 -1.61
C GLU A 347 42.19 -41.73 -2.23
N LYS A 348 42.83 -40.88 -1.40
CA LYS A 348 43.90 -39.90 -1.72
C LYS A 348 43.49 -38.65 -2.52
N LEU A 349 42.97 -37.65 -1.79
CA LEU A 349 42.99 -36.24 -2.21
C LEU A 349 43.55 -35.36 -1.06
N PHE A 350 44.86 -35.50 -0.84
CA PHE A 350 45.70 -34.56 -0.10
C PHE A 350 47.11 -34.62 -0.70
N GLY A 351 47.56 -33.51 -1.28
CA GLY A 351 48.87 -33.36 -1.92
C GLY A 351 49.02 -31.94 -2.45
N GLU A 352 50.10 -31.27 -2.05
CA GLU A 352 50.44 -29.89 -2.42
C GLU A 352 51.31 -29.90 -3.68
N GLU A 353 51.15 -28.93 -4.60
CA GLU A 353 52.24 -28.41 -5.45
C GLU A 353 51.83 -27.10 -6.18
N GLU A 354 52.80 -26.30 -6.59
CA GLU A 354 52.65 -24.89 -7.06
C GLU A 354 52.46 -24.76 -8.59
N PRO A 355 51.87 -23.65 -9.08
CA PRO A 355 51.77 -23.37 -10.52
C PRO A 355 53.09 -22.80 -11.13
N PRO A 356 53.39 -23.09 -12.41
CA PRO A 356 54.58 -22.59 -13.11
C PRO A 356 54.40 -21.14 -13.66
N PRO A 357 55.48 -20.43 -13.97
CA PRO A 357 55.45 -19.01 -14.37
C PRO A 357 55.16 -18.77 -15.86
N ALA A 358 54.72 -17.55 -16.18
CA ALA A 358 54.64 -17.00 -17.53
C ALA A 358 55.36 -15.63 -17.60
N GLU A 359 55.87 -15.26 -18.77
CA GLU A 359 56.87 -14.18 -18.93
C GLU A 359 56.26 -12.82 -19.31
N LEU A 360 56.92 -11.73 -18.88
CA LEU A 360 56.60 -10.34 -19.22
C LEU A 360 57.43 -9.84 -20.42
N PRO A 361 56.89 -8.99 -21.32
CA PRO A 361 57.66 -8.29 -22.34
C PRO A 361 58.28 -6.97 -21.82
N ASP A 362 59.44 -6.60 -22.36
CA ASP A 362 60.28 -5.49 -21.87
C ASP A 362 59.76 -4.07 -22.14
N LEU A 363 60.12 -3.14 -21.24
CA LEU A 363 60.09 -1.68 -21.43
C LEU A 363 61.52 -1.14 -21.62
N PRO A 364 61.75 -0.09 -22.46
CA PRO A 364 63.07 0.51 -22.63
C PRO A 364 63.39 1.59 -21.58
N ASP A 365 64.58 1.51 -20.98
CA ASP A 365 65.16 2.48 -20.04
C ASP A 365 65.53 3.84 -20.68
N THR A 366 65.36 4.93 -19.92
CA THR A 366 66.46 5.86 -19.56
C THR A 366 66.12 6.74 -18.33
N LEU A 367 66.73 6.40 -17.19
CA LEU A 367 67.64 7.23 -16.35
C LEU A 367 67.66 8.79 -16.59
N ALA A 368 67.74 9.67 -15.57
CA ALA A 368 67.99 9.46 -14.12
C ALA A 368 67.65 10.68 -13.23
N VAL A 369 67.30 10.38 -11.96
CA VAL A 369 67.81 10.95 -10.68
C VAL A 369 68.13 12.46 -10.57
N GLU A 370 67.42 13.15 -9.66
CA GLU A 370 68.00 13.79 -8.46
C GLU A 370 66.91 14.07 -7.41
N ALA A 371 67.29 14.33 -6.15
CA ALA A 371 66.36 14.55 -5.02
C ALA A 371 66.98 15.48 -3.96
N ASP A 372 66.15 16.33 -3.32
CA ASP A 372 66.18 16.70 -1.87
C ASP A 372 65.40 18.00 -1.56
N ALA A 373 65.06 18.17 -0.27
CA ALA A 373 64.81 19.42 0.48
C ALA A 373 63.46 20.18 0.39
N GLU A 374 62.64 19.99 1.43
CA GLU A 374 61.83 21.01 2.13
C GLU A 374 62.69 21.83 3.14
N PRO A 375 62.18 22.84 3.90
CA PRO A 375 61.17 23.87 3.58
C PRO A 375 61.56 25.31 4.05
N SER A 376 60.81 26.35 3.62
CA SER A 376 60.78 27.70 4.25
C SER A 376 59.55 28.49 3.78
N ALA A 377 58.58 28.89 4.62
CA ALA A 377 58.59 29.93 5.66
C ALA A 377 58.30 31.37 5.13
N GLU A 378 57.31 32.04 5.73
CA GLU A 378 56.85 33.41 5.41
C GLU A 378 57.81 34.54 5.90
N PRO A 379 57.52 35.85 5.67
CA PRO A 379 56.59 36.57 6.57
C PRO A 379 55.72 37.69 5.94
N GLY A 380 54.40 37.55 6.10
CA GLY A 380 53.40 38.52 6.60
C GLY A 380 53.36 40.03 6.27
N LEU A 381 52.16 40.60 6.46
CA LEU A 381 51.93 42.01 6.79
C LEU A 381 50.67 42.14 7.67
N ARG A 382 50.75 42.85 8.80
CA ARG A 382 49.62 43.18 9.69
C ARG A 382 49.34 44.68 9.65
N PHE A 383 48.09 45.05 9.90
CA PHE A 383 47.75 46.24 10.69
C PHE A 383 46.58 45.91 11.63
N ASP A 384 46.69 46.34 12.88
CA ASP A 384 45.66 46.30 13.92
C ASP A 384 45.10 47.74 14.12
N ASP A 385 43.98 47.84 14.85
CA ASP A 385 43.29 49.04 15.42
C ASP A 385 41.92 49.41 14.79
N GLN A 386 40.85 49.76 15.53
CA GLN A 386 40.41 49.45 16.92
C GLN A 386 39.00 50.08 17.15
N ILE A 387 38.16 49.44 18.00
CA ILE A 387 37.17 50.08 18.92
C ILE A 387 35.80 50.63 18.42
N GLU A 388 34.71 50.14 19.05
CA GLU A 388 33.37 50.75 19.41
C GLU A 388 32.44 51.37 18.33
N GLU A 389 31.09 51.37 18.42
CA GLU A 389 30.07 50.60 19.19
C GLU A 389 28.67 50.85 18.55
N GLU A 390 27.62 50.15 19.03
CA GLU A 390 26.17 50.34 18.77
C GLU A 390 25.60 50.03 17.35
N GLY A 391 24.33 49.57 17.34
CA GLY A 391 23.42 49.47 16.17
C GLY A 391 22.07 50.13 16.53
N PRO A 392 20.91 49.77 15.94
CA PRO A 392 20.64 48.70 14.95
C PRO A 392 19.79 49.20 13.75
N ALA A 393 19.12 48.24 13.07
CA ALA A 393 17.96 48.36 12.16
C ALA A 393 18.19 48.52 10.64
N GLU A 394 17.62 47.57 9.91
CA GLU A 394 16.83 47.67 8.66
C GLU A 394 17.10 48.81 7.67
N SER A 395 17.50 48.45 6.43
CA SER A 395 16.72 48.78 5.22
C SER A 395 17.27 48.04 3.99
N ASP A 396 16.44 47.93 2.95
CA ASP A 396 16.85 47.61 1.58
C ASP A 396 17.86 48.62 1.04
N PHE A 397 18.64 48.22 0.02
CA PHE A 397 19.22 49.02 -1.09
C PHE A 397 20.15 48.07 -1.90
N PHE A 398 20.35 48.18 -3.21
CA PHE A 398 19.71 48.93 -4.30
C PHE A 398 19.95 48.10 -5.60
N GLU A 399 19.95 48.54 -6.87
CA GLU A 399 20.30 49.84 -7.43
C GLU A 399 19.67 50.03 -8.83
N GLN A 400 19.13 51.23 -9.07
CA GLN A 400 18.78 51.71 -10.41
C GLN A 400 19.98 52.49 -10.99
N VAL A 401 20.22 52.39 -12.30
CA VAL A 401 21.18 53.26 -13.01
C VAL A 401 20.43 54.07 -14.06
N GLU A 402 20.73 55.36 -14.13
CA GLU A 402 19.91 56.38 -14.81
C GLU A 402 20.05 56.39 -16.35
N GLU A 403 19.00 56.86 -17.02
CA GLU A 403 19.01 57.20 -18.44
C GLU A 403 19.88 58.46 -18.71
N HIS A 404 20.62 58.48 -19.82
CA HIS A 404 21.17 59.71 -20.42
C HIS A 404 21.21 59.61 -21.95
N SER A 405 20.29 60.30 -22.63
CA SER A 405 20.33 60.50 -24.09
C SER A 405 21.32 61.60 -24.47
N PRO A 406 21.80 61.59 -25.73
CA PRO A 406 21.60 62.79 -26.55
C PRO A 406 21.16 62.49 -28.01
N GLU A 407 20.48 63.46 -28.61
CA GLU A 407 20.16 63.52 -30.04
C GLU A 407 21.30 64.20 -30.83
N GLU A 408 21.55 63.79 -32.08
CA GLU A 408 21.81 64.70 -33.22
C GLU A 408 21.77 63.93 -34.57
N ASP A 409 21.31 64.58 -35.64
CA ASP A 409 21.09 64.00 -36.98
C ASP A 409 22.38 63.71 -37.76
N TYR A 410 22.34 62.79 -38.75
CA TYR A 410 22.86 63.02 -40.12
C TYR A 410 22.28 62.00 -41.14
N ASP A 411 22.05 62.46 -42.37
CA ASP A 411 21.44 61.73 -43.49
C ASP A 411 22.45 61.44 -44.63
N LEU A 412 22.05 60.59 -45.58
CA LEU A 412 22.67 60.28 -46.89
C LEU A 412 23.91 59.35 -46.88
N SER A 413 23.70 58.06 -47.21
CA SER A 413 23.70 57.62 -48.63
C SER A 413 23.86 56.11 -48.82
N MET A 414 22.93 55.48 -49.53
CA MET A 414 23.10 54.18 -50.19
C MET A 414 22.41 54.23 -51.55
N GLY A 415 23.02 53.64 -52.58
CA GLY A 415 22.45 53.51 -53.91
C GLY A 415 23.18 52.44 -54.71
N GLY A 416 22.44 51.53 -55.35
CA GLY A 416 23.03 50.39 -56.06
C GLY A 416 22.10 49.19 -56.24
N GLU A 417 20.95 49.38 -56.87
CA GLU A 417 20.35 48.34 -57.72
C GLU A 417 20.95 48.47 -59.15
N PRO A 418 20.67 47.60 -60.16
CA PRO A 418 19.71 46.49 -60.17
C PRO A 418 20.17 45.20 -60.92
N GLU A 419 19.20 44.27 -61.08
CA GLU A 419 18.98 43.33 -62.21
C GLU A 419 19.97 42.18 -62.54
N ASP A 420 19.59 41.13 -63.28
CA ASP A 420 18.35 40.31 -63.39
C ASP A 420 18.57 39.17 -64.42
N SER A 421 17.66 38.18 -64.45
CA SER A 421 17.33 37.29 -65.58
C SER A 421 18.31 36.14 -65.91
N ALA A 422 17.92 35.06 -66.60
CA ALA A 422 16.68 34.81 -67.36
C ALA A 422 16.18 33.34 -67.31
N THR A 423 14.93 33.14 -67.70
CA THR A 423 14.21 31.84 -67.81
C THR A 423 14.38 31.18 -69.20
N PRO A 424 13.72 30.02 -69.51
CA PRO A 424 12.33 30.04 -69.99
C PRO A 424 11.45 28.84 -69.53
N GLU A 425 10.17 28.85 -69.94
CA GLU A 425 9.11 27.89 -69.55
C GLU A 425 8.73 26.87 -70.66
N LEU A 426 7.78 25.97 -70.32
CA LEU A 426 6.81 25.26 -71.19
C LEU A 426 7.31 24.18 -72.18
N ASP A 427 6.82 22.94 -71.99
CA ASP A 427 5.78 22.35 -72.87
C ASP A 427 5.06 21.16 -72.18
N SER A 428 4.15 20.48 -72.89
CA SER A 428 3.16 19.51 -72.39
C SER A 428 3.32 18.08 -72.97
N ALA A 429 2.88 17.04 -72.24
CA ALA A 429 2.16 15.83 -72.73
C ALA A 429 2.30 14.56 -71.83
N THR A 430 1.22 13.79 -71.75
CA THR A 430 1.13 12.34 -71.40
C THR A 430 0.88 11.52 -72.69
N PRO A 431 0.80 10.16 -72.70
CA PRO A 431 1.29 9.12 -71.77
C PRO A 431 2.00 7.90 -72.45
N ALA A 432 2.71 7.05 -71.68
CA ALA A 432 2.90 5.58 -71.87
C ALA A 432 3.70 5.03 -70.66
N ASN A 433 3.49 3.89 -70.01
CA ASN A 433 2.79 2.60 -70.27
C ASN A 433 3.63 1.47 -70.94
N SER A 434 4.37 0.72 -70.11
CA SER A 434 4.86 -0.66 -70.33
C SER A 434 5.41 -1.21 -69.00
N GLY A 435 5.09 -2.40 -68.48
CA GLY A 435 4.17 -3.44 -68.93
C GLY A 435 4.87 -4.77 -69.26
N LEU A 436 4.35 -5.88 -68.70
CA LEU A 436 4.64 -7.30 -69.01
C LEU A 436 6.00 -7.86 -68.47
N ASP A 437 6.13 -9.12 -68.02
CA ASP A 437 5.14 -10.21 -67.78
C ASP A 437 5.71 -11.37 -66.92
N PHE A 438 4.85 -12.00 -66.08
CA PHE A 438 4.85 -13.42 -65.65
C PHE A 438 6.06 -13.94 -64.80
N GLU A 439 6.03 -15.11 -64.13
CA GLU A 439 5.16 -16.31 -64.23
C GLU A 439 4.87 -16.98 -62.85
N PHE A 440 3.95 -17.96 -62.84
CA PHE A 440 3.30 -18.59 -61.67
C PHE A 440 3.93 -19.93 -61.24
N SER A 441 3.79 -20.35 -59.97
CA SER A 441 3.84 -21.78 -59.59
C SER A 441 2.97 -22.06 -58.35
N ASP A 442 2.43 -23.28 -58.24
CA ASP A 442 1.14 -23.56 -57.57
C ASP A 442 1.17 -24.78 -56.61
N ARG A 443 0.31 -24.73 -55.57
CA ARG A 443 -0.19 -25.77 -54.61
C ARG A 443 -0.56 -25.10 -53.26
N GLY A 444 -1.78 -25.17 -52.71
CA GLY A 444 -3.07 -25.60 -53.25
C GLY A 444 -4.09 -26.03 -52.16
N SER A 445 -5.36 -25.63 -52.30
CA SER A 445 -6.58 -26.00 -51.50
C SER A 445 -6.67 -25.50 -50.03
N SER A 446 -7.84 -25.10 -49.47
CA SER A 446 -9.22 -25.03 -50.00
C SER A 446 -10.14 -24.00 -49.30
N ASP A 447 -10.93 -23.30 -50.11
CA ASP A 447 -12.34 -22.84 -49.97
C ASP A 447 -12.95 -22.45 -48.59
N ALA A 448 -13.27 -21.15 -48.47
CA ALA A 448 -14.56 -20.62 -48.00
C ALA A 448 -14.79 -19.22 -48.64
N GLN A 449 -16.03 -18.72 -48.73
CA GLN A 449 -16.38 -17.56 -49.59
C GLN A 449 -16.73 -16.27 -48.82
N GLU A 450 -16.48 -15.14 -49.47
CA GLU A 450 -16.79 -13.77 -49.03
C GLU A 450 -18.28 -13.41 -49.21
N GLU A 451 -18.75 -12.37 -48.51
CA GLU A 451 -19.60 -11.33 -49.10
C GLU A 451 -19.23 -9.96 -48.48
N VAL A 452 -19.24 -8.88 -49.26
CA VAL A 452 -18.57 -7.60 -48.95
C VAL A 452 -19.51 -6.40 -49.09
N ALA A 453 -19.38 -5.41 -48.21
CA ALA A 453 -20.16 -4.18 -48.19
C ALA A 453 -19.71 -3.13 -49.24
N PRO A 454 -20.53 -2.11 -49.53
CA PRO A 454 -20.04 -0.82 -50.03
C PRO A 454 -20.53 0.40 -49.22
N GLU A 455 -19.81 1.51 -49.39
CA GLU A 455 -19.88 2.76 -48.61
C GLU A 455 -20.56 3.93 -49.43
N PRO A 456 -20.51 5.26 -49.10
CA PRO A 456 -21.74 6.06 -48.97
C PRO A 456 -21.78 7.38 -49.83
N LEU A 457 -22.43 8.44 -49.30
CA LEU A 457 -22.51 9.86 -49.74
C LEU A 457 -23.60 10.25 -50.78
N PRO A 458 -24.06 11.53 -50.87
CA PRO A 458 -24.02 12.67 -49.92
C PRO A 458 -25.33 13.53 -49.78
N GLU A 459 -25.31 14.46 -48.80
CA GLU A 459 -25.91 15.84 -48.74
C GLU A 459 -27.31 16.21 -49.28
N THR A 460 -28.09 16.97 -48.47
CA THR A 460 -28.54 18.36 -48.82
C THR A 460 -29.23 19.11 -47.66
N GLU A 461 -29.33 20.45 -47.75
CA GLU A 461 -29.88 21.39 -46.75
C GLU A 461 -31.41 21.59 -46.82
N ALA A 462 -32.05 22.04 -45.72
CA ALA A 462 -33.21 22.95 -45.75
C ALA A 462 -33.54 23.55 -44.37
N SER A 463 -34.16 24.74 -44.35
CA SER A 463 -34.58 25.49 -43.15
C SER A 463 -36.07 25.86 -43.19
N GLY A 464 -36.71 26.05 -42.03
CA GLY A 464 -37.79 27.05 -41.89
C GLY A 464 -39.18 26.62 -41.39
N LEU A 465 -39.43 26.83 -40.10
CA LEU A 465 -40.58 27.55 -39.50
C LEU A 465 -41.99 27.50 -40.15
N GLN A 466 -43.03 27.03 -39.42
CA GLN A 466 -44.18 27.84 -38.94
C GLN A 466 -45.35 27.01 -38.32
N ASP A 467 -45.58 27.23 -37.01
CA ASP A 467 -46.82 27.59 -36.26
C ASP A 467 -48.25 27.01 -36.53
N GLU A 468 -49.01 26.96 -35.43
CA GLU A 468 -50.50 27.04 -35.25
C GLU A 468 -51.45 25.87 -35.64
N VAL A 469 -51.85 25.09 -34.61
CA VAL A 469 -53.20 25.03 -33.95
C VAL A 469 -54.35 25.71 -34.75
N GLU A 470 -55.56 25.16 -34.97
CA GLU A 470 -56.51 24.46 -34.08
C GLU A 470 -57.62 23.69 -34.88
N GLU A 471 -58.33 22.73 -34.25
CA GLU A 471 -59.80 22.48 -34.30
C GLU A 471 -60.16 21.03 -33.86
N GLY A 472 -61.37 20.82 -33.31
CA GLY A 472 -61.86 19.52 -32.80
C GLY A 472 -63.40 19.39 -32.86
N ILE A 473 -63.96 18.23 -32.46
CA ILE A 473 -65.40 17.91 -32.56
C ILE A 473 -65.92 17.13 -31.33
N GLU A 474 -66.97 17.68 -30.68
CA GLU A 474 -68.28 17.12 -30.20
C GLU A 474 -68.44 15.58 -30.02
N GLU A 475 -69.32 14.98 -29.18
CA GLU A 475 -70.43 15.32 -28.25
C GLU A 475 -70.72 13.99 -27.43
N GLU A 476 -71.47 13.82 -26.32
CA GLU A 476 -72.12 14.62 -25.24
C GLU A 476 -72.54 13.59 -24.12
N ILE A 477 -72.92 14.02 -22.90
CA ILE A 477 -74.17 13.64 -22.18
C ILE A 477 -74.26 14.36 -20.79
N GLU A 478 -75.23 15.28 -20.70
CA GLU A 478 -76.07 15.77 -19.58
C GLU A 478 -76.02 15.04 -18.19
N ALA A 479 -76.30 15.65 -17.02
CA ALA A 479 -76.49 17.04 -16.52
C ALA A 479 -76.67 16.97 -14.95
N GLU A 480 -77.13 17.92 -14.11
CA GLU A 480 -77.73 19.28 -14.19
C GLU A 480 -77.66 19.95 -12.78
N LEU A 481 -77.60 21.31 -12.67
CA LEU A 481 -78.03 22.18 -11.52
C LEU A 481 -77.28 22.11 -10.15
N THR A 482 -77.14 23.17 -9.31
CA THR A 482 -77.52 24.62 -9.33
C THR A 482 -76.58 25.44 -8.42
N GLY A 483 -76.49 26.78 -8.60
CA GLY A 483 -75.99 27.75 -7.60
C GLY A 483 -77.00 28.10 -6.49
N ASP A 484 -76.91 29.19 -5.71
CA ASP A 484 -76.07 30.41 -5.75
C ASP A 484 -75.97 31.05 -4.34
N GLU A 485 -75.06 32.04 -4.15
CA GLU A 485 -75.15 33.23 -3.25
C GLU A 485 -75.44 33.08 -1.71
N ASP A 486 -75.01 33.96 -0.78
CA ASP A 486 -73.90 34.94 -0.71
C ASP A 486 -73.68 35.35 0.78
N GLY A 487 -72.55 35.99 1.16
CA GLY A 487 -72.34 36.37 2.58
C GLY A 487 -71.05 37.12 2.99
N GLU A 488 -70.99 38.43 2.75
CA GLU A 488 -69.83 39.32 2.96
C GLU A 488 -69.61 39.84 4.41
N SER A 489 -68.35 39.85 4.93
CA SER A 489 -67.88 40.80 5.98
C SER A 489 -66.36 40.77 6.33
N ALA A 490 -65.61 41.78 5.86
CA ALA A 490 -64.50 42.50 6.52
C ALA A 490 -63.27 41.79 7.20
N ALA A 491 -62.13 41.88 6.50
CA ALA A 491 -60.84 42.50 6.93
C ALA A 491 -59.77 41.79 7.81
N ALA A 492 -58.67 41.43 7.12
CA ALA A 492 -57.24 41.56 7.47
C ALA A 492 -56.56 40.64 8.54
N PRO A 493 -55.22 40.44 8.46
CA PRO A 493 -54.27 40.72 7.37
C PRO A 493 -53.79 39.43 6.66
N GLU A 494 -53.06 39.60 5.55
CA GLU A 494 -52.49 38.48 4.77
C GLU A 494 -51.39 37.73 5.54
N ARG A 495 -51.30 36.42 5.30
CA ARG A 495 -50.17 35.56 5.70
C ARG A 495 -49.39 35.18 4.44
N GLU A 496 -48.10 34.96 4.61
CA GLU A 496 -47.27 34.28 3.61
C GLU A 496 -47.96 32.99 3.14
N ALA A 497 -48.02 32.81 1.82
CA ALA A 497 -48.59 31.61 1.22
C ALA A 497 -47.68 30.42 1.54
N LEU A 498 -48.24 29.36 2.15
CA LEU A 498 -47.53 28.10 2.24
C LEU A 498 -47.31 27.56 0.82
N ALA A 499 -46.06 27.24 0.50
CA ALA A 499 -45.74 26.42 -0.66
C ALA A 499 -46.47 25.06 -0.57
N PRO A 500 -46.79 24.42 -1.71
CA PRO A 500 -47.45 23.11 -1.70
C PRO A 500 -46.55 22.07 -1.02
N ALA A 501 -47.03 21.50 0.09
CA ALA A 501 -46.36 20.39 0.77
C ALA A 501 -46.71 19.06 0.08
N GLY A 502 -45.72 18.17 -0.04
CA GLY A 502 -45.96 16.77 -0.42
C GLY A 502 -45.66 16.39 -1.87
N ALA A 503 -44.47 16.71 -2.35
CA ALA A 503 -43.72 15.69 -3.08
C ALA A 503 -42.79 15.02 -2.05
N ASP A 504 -43.11 13.80 -1.64
CA ASP A 504 -42.20 13.00 -0.80
C ASP A 504 -40.99 12.61 -1.67
N GLN A 505 -39.87 13.31 -1.50
CA GLN A 505 -38.58 12.73 -1.85
C GLN A 505 -38.28 11.68 -0.79
N ALA A 506 -38.36 10.41 -1.18
CA ALA A 506 -37.91 9.31 -0.34
C ALA A 506 -36.43 9.49 0.00
N GLU A 507 -36.04 9.14 1.23
CA GLU A 507 -34.62 9.13 1.61
C GLU A 507 -33.85 8.19 0.66
N PRO A 508 -32.74 8.63 0.06
CA PRO A 508 -32.06 7.88 -0.99
C PRO A 508 -31.53 6.55 -0.44
N VAL A 509 -31.67 5.48 -1.23
CA VAL A 509 -31.41 4.10 -0.78
C VAL A 509 -29.94 3.87 -0.39
N VAL A 510 -29.04 4.62 -1.03
CA VAL A 510 -27.60 4.79 -0.75
C VAL A 510 -27.27 6.28 -0.80
N ASP A 511 -26.17 6.71 -0.15
CA ASP A 511 -25.72 8.10 -0.18
C ASP A 511 -25.33 8.52 -1.62
N PRO A 512 -25.94 9.59 -2.19
CA PRO A 512 -25.52 10.13 -3.50
C PRO A 512 -24.06 10.58 -3.51
N GLY A 513 -23.52 11.00 -2.35
CA GLY A 513 -22.14 11.44 -2.20
C GLY A 513 -21.08 10.36 -2.47
N LEU A 514 -21.48 9.09 -2.62
CA LEU A 514 -20.57 8.02 -3.03
C LEU A 514 -20.19 8.07 -4.53
N PHE A 515 -21.05 8.68 -5.36
CA PHE A 515 -20.99 8.54 -6.82
C PHE A 515 -20.30 9.76 -7.45
N HIS A 516 -18.97 9.72 -7.50
CA HIS A 516 -18.14 10.76 -8.08
C HIS A 516 -18.03 10.62 -9.61
N PRO A 517 -17.56 11.65 -10.34
CA PRO A 517 -17.30 11.53 -11.78
C PRO A 517 -16.26 10.46 -12.13
N ASN A 518 -15.25 10.25 -11.28
CA ASN A 518 -14.11 9.37 -11.58
C ASN A 518 -14.29 7.93 -11.06
N GLY A 519 -15.42 7.61 -10.42
CA GLY A 519 -15.68 6.30 -9.81
C GLY A 519 -16.58 6.39 -8.58
N ILE A 520 -16.63 5.32 -7.80
CA ILE A 520 -17.38 5.28 -6.54
C ILE A 520 -16.39 5.29 -5.37
N LEU A 521 -16.49 6.25 -4.45
CA LEU A 521 -15.58 6.43 -3.31
C LEU A 521 -16.35 6.89 -2.07
N GLY A 522 -15.86 6.59 -0.87
CA GLY A 522 -16.42 7.12 0.37
C GLY A 522 -15.73 6.63 1.64
N VAL A 523 -16.05 7.29 2.76
CA VAL A 523 -15.58 6.87 4.09
C VAL A 523 -16.31 5.60 4.51
N VAL A 524 -15.56 4.55 4.89
CA VAL A 524 -16.15 3.27 5.31
C VAL A 524 -16.79 3.38 6.70
N ASP A 525 -17.87 2.63 6.92
CA ASP A 525 -18.74 2.67 8.11
C ASP A 525 -19.52 3.98 8.32
N GLU A 526 -19.23 5.05 7.56
CA GLU A 526 -20.02 6.30 7.53
C GLU A 526 -20.90 6.40 6.27
N GLN A 527 -20.32 6.26 5.07
CA GLN A 527 -21.02 6.34 3.78
C GLN A 527 -21.03 4.98 3.05
N LEU A 528 -19.89 4.29 3.06
CA LEU A 528 -19.68 3.02 2.38
C LEU A 528 -19.75 1.85 3.37
N ASP A 529 -20.69 0.94 3.17
CA ASP A 529 -20.90 -0.24 4.02
C ASP A 529 -21.21 -1.49 3.19
N ALA A 530 -21.40 -2.63 3.85
CA ALA A 530 -21.74 -3.89 3.18
C ALA A 530 -23.10 -3.85 2.44
N ARG A 531 -24.02 -2.96 2.82
CA ARG A 531 -25.33 -2.82 2.17
C ARG A 531 -25.22 -1.97 0.90
N SER A 532 -24.53 -0.83 0.94
CA SER A 532 -24.29 -0.03 -0.27
C SER A 532 -23.40 -0.79 -1.25
N ALA A 533 -22.36 -1.49 -0.79
CA ALA A 533 -21.56 -2.39 -1.63
C ALA A 533 -22.37 -3.48 -2.34
N THR A 534 -23.35 -4.11 -1.66
CA THR A 534 -24.25 -5.09 -2.30
C THR A 534 -25.12 -4.45 -3.37
N LEU A 535 -25.74 -3.30 -3.09
CA LEU A 535 -26.60 -2.59 -4.05
C LEU A 535 -25.81 -2.07 -5.27
N ILE A 536 -24.57 -1.65 -5.06
CA ILE A 536 -23.62 -1.28 -6.12
C ILE A 536 -23.30 -2.51 -6.98
N GLY A 537 -23.04 -3.67 -6.38
CA GLY A 537 -22.88 -4.94 -7.11
C GLY A 537 -24.11 -5.32 -7.94
N GLU A 538 -25.32 -5.14 -7.41
CA GLU A 538 -26.57 -5.39 -8.14
C GLU A 538 -26.75 -4.44 -9.35
N ALA A 539 -26.35 -3.17 -9.20
CA ALA A 539 -26.40 -2.19 -10.28
C ALA A 539 -25.34 -2.43 -11.37
N ILE A 540 -24.10 -2.73 -10.98
CA ILE A 540 -23.03 -3.11 -11.91
C ILE A 540 -23.41 -4.39 -12.65
N GLY A 541 -23.97 -5.38 -11.95
CA GLY A 541 -24.45 -6.61 -12.57
C GLY A 541 -25.62 -6.40 -13.54
N ALA A 542 -26.52 -5.45 -13.25
CA ALA A 542 -27.59 -5.05 -14.17
C ALA A 542 -27.07 -4.38 -15.44
N GLU A 543 -26.07 -3.48 -15.31
CA GLU A 543 -25.39 -2.85 -16.45
C GLU A 543 -24.58 -3.88 -17.27
N ALA A 544 -23.85 -4.78 -16.61
CA ALA A 544 -23.13 -5.87 -17.25
C ALA A 544 -24.07 -6.81 -18.02
N ARG A 545 -25.21 -7.18 -17.43
CA ARG A 545 -26.27 -7.93 -18.13
C ARG A 545 -26.88 -7.16 -19.31
N ALA A 546 -27.01 -5.83 -19.22
CA ALA A 546 -27.47 -5.00 -20.33
C ALA A 546 -26.44 -4.94 -21.48
N ARG A 547 -25.14 -4.98 -21.16
CA ARG A 547 -24.02 -5.12 -22.12
C ARG A 547 -23.86 -6.53 -22.70
N GLY A 548 -24.62 -7.52 -22.22
CA GLY A 548 -24.54 -8.91 -22.63
C GLY A 548 -23.39 -9.71 -21.99
N LEU A 549 -22.76 -9.15 -20.96
CA LEU A 549 -21.70 -9.82 -20.18
C LEU A 549 -22.32 -10.85 -19.23
N GLU A 550 -21.64 -11.98 -19.05
CA GLU A 550 -22.07 -13.04 -18.12
C GLU A 550 -21.13 -13.20 -16.92
N ARG A 551 -19.93 -12.60 -16.97
CA ARG A 551 -18.87 -12.78 -15.98
C ARG A 551 -18.10 -11.48 -15.71
N ILE A 552 -17.66 -11.30 -14.46
CA ILE A 552 -16.78 -10.20 -14.03
C ILE A 552 -15.66 -10.77 -13.12
N VAL A 553 -14.45 -10.26 -13.27
CA VAL A 553 -13.33 -10.48 -12.33
C VAL A 553 -13.40 -9.45 -11.20
N VAL A 554 -13.12 -9.85 -9.97
CA VAL A 554 -13.10 -8.95 -8.81
C VAL A 554 -11.83 -9.15 -7.98
N GLY A 555 -11.45 -8.11 -7.24
CA GLY A 555 -10.29 -8.11 -6.37
C GLY A 555 -10.29 -6.87 -5.47
N ARG A 556 -9.30 -6.76 -4.60
CA ARG A 556 -9.17 -5.64 -3.65
C ARG A 556 -7.73 -5.26 -3.37
N ASP A 557 -7.55 -4.03 -2.89
CA ASP A 557 -6.27 -3.57 -2.35
C ASP A 557 -5.97 -4.12 -0.92
N GLY A 558 -4.90 -3.61 -0.31
CA GLY A 558 -4.44 -3.98 1.03
C GLY A 558 -5.33 -3.52 2.20
N ARG A 559 -6.37 -2.71 1.97
CA ARG A 559 -7.21 -2.13 3.03
C ARG A 559 -8.04 -3.21 3.72
N MET A 560 -8.00 -3.23 5.05
CA MET A 560 -8.63 -4.27 5.88
C MET A 560 -10.16 -4.35 5.68
N GLN A 561 -10.79 -3.21 5.38
CA GLN A 561 -12.22 -3.07 5.09
C GLN A 561 -12.61 -3.75 3.77
N GLY A 562 -11.69 -3.82 2.80
CA GLY A 562 -11.94 -4.36 1.46
C GLY A 562 -12.41 -5.81 1.47
N VAL A 563 -12.06 -6.60 2.50
CA VAL A 563 -12.55 -7.98 2.68
C VAL A 563 -14.09 -8.04 2.79
N VAL A 564 -14.71 -7.08 3.49
CA VAL A 564 -16.16 -7.03 3.67
C VAL A 564 -16.85 -6.47 2.43
N LEU A 565 -16.27 -5.42 1.84
CA LEU A 565 -16.81 -4.75 0.65
C LEU A 565 -16.77 -5.65 -0.58
N LEU A 566 -15.67 -6.38 -0.82
CA LEU A 566 -15.51 -7.35 -1.90
C LEU A 566 -16.52 -8.51 -1.80
N SER A 567 -16.72 -9.04 -0.59
CA SER A 567 -17.70 -10.10 -0.36
C SER A 567 -19.14 -9.63 -0.59
N ALA A 568 -19.46 -8.38 -0.24
CA ALA A 568 -20.76 -7.77 -0.47
C ALA A 568 -21.02 -7.45 -1.96
N LEU A 569 -20.04 -6.84 -2.63
CA LEU A 569 -20.04 -6.59 -4.08
C LEU A 569 -20.29 -7.88 -4.86
N SER A 570 -19.54 -8.94 -4.54
CA SER A 570 -19.65 -10.25 -5.20
C SER A 570 -21.03 -10.89 -5.04
N GLN A 571 -21.67 -10.71 -3.86
CA GLN A 571 -23.04 -11.17 -3.62
C GLN A 571 -24.05 -10.42 -4.49
N GLY A 572 -23.88 -9.10 -4.69
CA GLY A 572 -24.73 -8.30 -5.57
C GLY A 572 -24.55 -8.62 -7.06
N LEU A 573 -23.31 -8.87 -7.50
CA LEU A 573 -23.03 -9.35 -8.86
C LEU A 573 -23.69 -10.71 -9.10
N CYS A 574 -23.60 -11.64 -8.13
CA CYS A 574 -24.24 -12.96 -8.24
C CYS A 574 -25.77 -12.92 -8.16
N SER A 575 -26.39 -11.98 -7.43
CA SER A 575 -27.86 -11.82 -7.39
C SER A 575 -28.40 -11.15 -8.66
N ALA A 576 -27.62 -10.31 -9.33
CA ALA A 576 -27.82 -9.89 -10.73
C ALA A 576 -27.60 -11.05 -11.74
N GLY A 577 -26.98 -12.15 -11.31
CA GLY A 577 -26.71 -13.31 -12.14
C GLY A 577 -25.46 -13.19 -13.01
N ILE A 578 -24.45 -12.46 -12.56
CA ILE A 578 -23.10 -12.45 -13.13
C ILE A 578 -22.24 -13.48 -12.38
N ASP A 579 -21.48 -14.30 -13.10
CA ASP A 579 -20.45 -15.16 -12.52
C ASP A 579 -19.25 -14.31 -12.08
N VAL A 580 -18.77 -14.52 -10.86
CA VAL A 580 -17.70 -13.74 -10.25
C VAL A 580 -16.44 -14.60 -10.16
N ILE A 581 -15.32 -14.09 -10.68
CA ILE A 581 -13.99 -14.64 -10.42
C ILE A 581 -13.29 -13.75 -9.40
N ASP A 582 -13.15 -14.23 -8.17
CA ASP A 582 -12.50 -13.53 -7.06
C ASP A 582 -10.99 -13.85 -7.04
N LEU A 583 -10.17 -12.83 -7.29
CA LEU A 583 -8.70 -12.90 -7.20
C LEU A 583 -8.17 -12.55 -5.80
N GLY A 584 -9.04 -12.11 -4.89
CA GLY A 584 -8.68 -11.70 -3.54
C GLY A 584 -7.83 -10.42 -3.52
N PRO A 585 -6.79 -10.35 -2.66
CA PRO A 585 -5.93 -9.17 -2.54
C PRO A 585 -4.88 -9.13 -3.67
N VAL A 586 -5.04 -8.22 -4.63
CA VAL A 586 -4.15 -8.07 -5.80
C VAL A 586 -4.02 -6.60 -6.24
N PRO A 587 -2.92 -6.19 -6.90
CA PRO A 587 -2.82 -4.89 -7.57
C PRO A 587 -3.84 -4.72 -8.71
N ILE A 588 -4.19 -3.46 -9.04
CA ILE A 588 -5.04 -3.13 -10.21
C ILE A 588 -4.53 -3.79 -11.50
N PRO A 589 -3.22 -3.74 -11.83
CA PRO A 589 -2.74 -4.36 -13.07
C PRO A 589 -2.92 -5.88 -13.12
N VAL A 590 -2.93 -6.56 -11.98
CA VAL A 590 -3.21 -8.02 -11.91
C VAL A 590 -4.71 -8.29 -12.08
N LEU A 591 -5.57 -7.39 -11.58
CA LEU A 591 -7.01 -7.44 -11.82
C LEU A 591 -7.36 -7.17 -13.29
N ASP A 592 -6.78 -6.14 -13.92
CA ASP A 592 -7.02 -5.83 -15.33
C ASP A 592 -6.40 -6.88 -16.28
N PHE A 593 -5.27 -7.50 -15.90
CA PHE A 593 -4.74 -8.70 -16.55
C PHE A 593 -5.73 -9.86 -16.45
N GLY A 594 -6.25 -10.14 -15.25
CA GLY A 594 -7.27 -11.17 -15.05
C GLY A 594 -8.56 -10.90 -15.82
N ALA A 595 -9.00 -9.65 -15.87
CA ALA A 595 -10.17 -9.23 -16.63
C ALA A 595 -9.98 -9.46 -18.14
N SER A 596 -8.80 -9.10 -18.66
CA SER A 596 -8.40 -9.32 -20.06
C SER A 596 -8.36 -10.80 -20.44
N GLU A 597 -7.93 -11.66 -19.50
CA GLU A 597 -7.73 -13.10 -19.74
C GLU A 597 -8.97 -13.97 -19.47
N LEU A 598 -9.88 -13.56 -18.57
CA LEU A 598 -10.95 -14.43 -18.05
C LEU A 598 -12.39 -13.91 -18.21
N SER A 599 -12.60 -12.62 -18.48
CA SER A 599 -13.92 -11.95 -18.49
C SER A 599 -14.06 -10.83 -19.53
N ASP A 600 -13.43 -10.99 -20.70
CA ASP A 600 -13.55 -10.09 -21.86
C ASP A 600 -13.24 -8.61 -21.53
N GLY A 601 -12.28 -8.37 -20.63
CA GLY A 601 -11.90 -7.03 -20.16
C GLY A 601 -12.88 -6.44 -19.15
N SER A 602 -13.59 -7.26 -18.36
CA SER A 602 -14.59 -6.81 -17.38
C SER A 602 -14.15 -7.13 -15.94
N GLY A 603 -13.83 -6.10 -15.16
CA GLY A 603 -13.29 -6.20 -13.80
C GLY A 603 -13.80 -5.12 -12.84
N VAL A 604 -13.89 -5.43 -11.55
CA VAL A 604 -14.19 -4.46 -10.49
C VAL A 604 -13.20 -4.57 -9.33
N MET A 605 -12.42 -3.51 -9.13
CA MET A 605 -11.46 -3.40 -8.03
C MET A 605 -12.08 -2.68 -6.84
N VAL A 606 -11.95 -3.26 -5.65
CA VAL A 606 -12.30 -2.63 -4.37
C VAL A 606 -11.07 -1.92 -3.80
N THR A 607 -11.04 -0.60 -3.90
CA THR A 607 -9.88 0.19 -3.48
C THR A 607 -10.22 1.64 -3.11
N GLY A 608 -9.40 2.24 -2.25
CA GLY A 608 -9.34 3.69 -2.03
C GLY A 608 -8.16 4.39 -2.73
N SER A 609 -7.45 3.70 -3.64
CA SER A 609 -6.23 4.16 -4.31
C SER A 609 -5.21 4.80 -3.34
N HIS A 610 -4.80 6.03 -3.61
CA HIS A 610 -3.85 6.83 -2.85
C HIS A 610 -4.47 7.59 -1.64
N HIS A 611 -5.77 7.44 -1.37
CA HIS A 611 -6.46 8.16 -0.29
C HIS A 611 -6.19 7.56 1.11
N ALA A 612 -6.54 8.31 2.16
CA ALA A 612 -6.40 7.88 3.57
C ALA A 612 -7.06 6.52 3.87
N SER A 613 -6.54 5.79 4.87
CA SER A 613 -6.85 4.37 5.14
C SER A 613 -8.30 4.06 5.53
N ASP A 614 -9.11 5.07 5.82
CA ASP A 614 -10.55 5.01 6.13
C ASP A 614 -11.44 5.14 4.88
N ILE A 615 -10.90 5.64 3.76
CA ILE A 615 -11.58 5.75 2.47
C ILE A 615 -11.43 4.43 1.69
N ASN A 616 -12.50 4.02 1.00
CA ASN A 616 -12.49 2.90 0.05
C ASN A 616 -13.55 3.16 -1.05
N GLY A 617 -13.67 2.26 -2.02
CA GLY A 617 -14.45 2.51 -3.23
C GLY A 617 -14.43 1.38 -4.24
N PHE A 618 -14.91 1.67 -5.46
CA PHE A 618 -14.99 0.76 -6.58
C PHE A 618 -14.52 1.43 -7.87
N ARG A 619 -13.44 0.88 -8.47
CA ARG A 619 -13.03 1.16 -9.85
C ARG A 619 -13.62 0.06 -10.75
N ILE A 620 -14.32 0.45 -11.81
CA ILE A 620 -15.20 -0.46 -12.59
C ILE A 620 -14.82 -0.40 -14.07
N ARG A 621 -14.41 -1.54 -14.64
CA ARG A 621 -14.18 -1.73 -16.08
C ARG A 621 -15.17 -2.77 -16.62
N LEU A 622 -15.92 -2.47 -17.69
CA LEU A 622 -16.85 -3.41 -18.33
C LEU A 622 -16.60 -3.45 -19.84
N ASN A 623 -16.24 -4.62 -20.37
CA ASN A 623 -15.87 -4.79 -21.79
C ASN A 623 -14.78 -3.78 -22.23
N ASN A 624 -13.69 -3.72 -21.47
CA ASN A 624 -12.54 -2.83 -21.66
C ASN A 624 -12.80 -1.33 -21.41
N GLU A 625 -14.05 -0.88 -21.24
CA GLU A 625 -14.40 0.51 -20.89
C GLU A 625 -14.38 0.73 -19.36
N ILE A 626 -13.57 1.67 -18.87
CA ILE A 626 -13.67 2.15 -17.49
C ILE A 626 -14.89 3.07 -17.36
N LEU A 627 -15.77 2.80 -16.40
CA LEU A 627 -16.99 3.59 -16.20
C LEU A 627 -16.70 4.91 -15.48
N GLN A 628 -17.20 6.00 -16.04
CA GLN A 628 -17.03 7.36 -15.52
C GLN A 628 -18.28 8.23 -15.76
N GLY A 629 -18.37 9.34 -15.03
CA GLY A 629 -19.34 10.42 -15.23
C GLY A 629 -20.78 9.91 -15.34
N PRO A 630 -21.48 10.13 -16.48
CA PRO A 630 -22.84 9.65 -16.68
C PRO A 630 -23.06 8.15 -16.41
N ALA A 631 -22.05 7.29 -16.66
CA ALA A 631 -22.19 5.86 -16.41
C ALA A 631 -22.24 5.53 -14.91
N ILE A 632 -21.43 6.21 -14.09
CA ILE A 632 -21.46 6.07 -12.62
C ILE A 632 -22.78 6.63 -12.06
N GLN A 633 -23.28 7.73 -12.62
CA GLN A 633 -24.61 8.27 -12.25
C GLN A 633 -25.76 7.34 -12.68
N ASP A 634 -25.63 6.57 -13.76
CA ASP A 634 -26.61 5.56 -14.13
C ASP A 634 -26.67 4.40 -13.13
N LEU A 635 -25.53 3.98 -12.58
CA LEU A 635 -25.50 2.99 -11.48
C LEU A 635 -26.28 3.51 -10.25
N PHE A 636 -26.11 4.79 -9.89
CA PHE A 636 -26.92 5.41 -8.83
C PHE A 636 -28.42 5.42 -9.18
N ARG A 637 -28.79 5.84 -10.40
CA ARG A 637 -30.17 5.81 -10.91
C ARG A 637 -30.77 4.41 -10.75
N ARG A 638 -30.06 3.36 -11.20
CA ARG A 638 -30.50 1.97 -11.14
C ARG A 638 -30.85 1.52 -9.71
N ILE A 639 -30.04 1.92 -8.72
CA ILE A 639 -30.30 1.63 -7.31
C ILE A 639 -31.59 2.33 -6.83
N GLN A 640 -31.77 3.62 -7.13
CA GLN A 640 -32.93 4.39 -6.67
C GLN A 640 -34.24 3.96 -7.38
N GLU A 641 -34.20 3.70 -8.68
CA GLU A 641 -35.35 3.27 -9.48
C GLU A 641 -35.67 1.76 -9.34
N GLN A 642 -34.76 1.00 -8.70
CA GLN A 642 -34.80 -0.46 -8.62
C GLN A 642 -34.77 -1.14 -10.02
N ASP A 643 -34.09 -0.49 -10.98
CA ASP A 643 -33.76 -1.00 -12.32
C ASP A 643 -32.56 -1.97 -12.24
N LEU A 644 -32.79 -3.03 -11.47
CA LEU A 644 -31.82 -4.06 -11.10
C LEU A 644 -32.22 -5.41 -11.72
N SER A 645 -31.23 -6.16 -12.18
CA SER A 645 -31.46 -7.49 -12.75
C SER A 645 -31.55 -8.57 -11.66
N GLN A 646 -32.11 -9.74 -12.00
CA GLN A 646 -32.21 -10.88 -11.08
C GLN A 646 -31.76 -12.17 -11.77
N GLY A 647 -30.88 -12.91 -11.11
CA GLY A 647 -30.35 -14.19 -11.57
C GLY A 647 -29.68 -14.96 -10.44
N GLN A 648 -28.82 -15.91 -10.81
CA GLN A 648 -27.94 -16.66 -9.91
C GLN A 648 -26.64 -16.93 -10.66
N GLY A 649 -25.57 -16.22 -10.31
CA GLY A 649 -24.20 -16.50 -10.74
C GLY A 649 -23.45 -17.33 -9.70
N GLU A 650 -22.31 -17.89 -10.08
CA GLU A 650 -21.39 -18.61 -9.19
C GLU A 650 -20.18 -17.73 -8.82
N ILE A 651 -19.58 -17.97 -7.65
CA ILE A 651 -18.30 -17.35 -7.24
C ILE A 651 -17.20 -18.40 -7.37
N ILE A 652 -16.11 -18.04 -8.05
CA ILE A 652 -14.94 -18.87 -8.30
C ILE A 652 -13.72 -18.15 -7.71
N GLU A 653 -13.01 -18.77 -6.77
CA GLU A 653 -11.72 -18.28 -6.27
C GLU A 653 -10.60 -18.74 -7.22
N GLU A 654 -9.78 -17.82 -7.73
CA GLU A 654 -8.66 -18.08 -8.66
C GLU A 654 -7.43 -17.25 -8.25
N SER A 655 -6.20 -17.70 -8.55
CA SER A 655 -4.98 -16.92 -8.32
C SER A 655 -4.24 -16.69 -9.63
N LEU A 656 -3.87 -15.43 -9.90
CA LEU A 656 -3.18 -15.02 -11.13
C LEU A 656 -1.82 -14.36 -10.90
N VAL A 657 -1.38 -14.14 -9.65
CA VAL A 657 -0.11 -13.45 -9.36
C VAL A 657 1.09 -14.17 -10.00
N ASP A 658 1.24 -15.48 -9.77
CA ASP A 658 2.29 -16.31 -10.38
C ASP A 658 2.27 -16.22 -11.92
N ARG A 659 1.07 -16.24 -12.52
CA ARG A 659 0.86 -16.20 -13.98
C ARG A 659 1.19 -14.83 -14.57
N TYR A 660 0.88 -13.76 -13.84
CA TYR A 660 1.22 -12.39 -14.20
C TYR A 660 2.75 -12.18 -14.14
N ILE A 661 3.40 -12.63 -13.06
CA ILE A 661 4.86 -12.60 -12.90
C ILE A 661 5.56 -13.40 -14.01
N GLU A 662 5.09 -14.62 -14.29
CA GLU A 662 5.61 -15.45 -15.40
C GLU A 662 5.43 -14.75 -16.76
N ARG A 663 4.27 -14.12 -17.00
CA ARG A 663 3.99 -13.40 -18.24
C ARG A 663 4.85 -12.14 -18.43
N ILE A 664 5.30 -11.48 -17.36
CA ILE A 664 6.34 -10.44 -17.43
C ILE A 664 7.71 -11.07 -17.70
N GLY A 665 8.12 -12.07 -16.91
CA GLY A 665 9.43 -12.71 -17.01
C GLY A 665 9.72 -13.42 -18.35
N ILE A 666 8.69 -13.88 -19.06
CA ILE A 666 8.81 -14.46 -20.41
C ILE A 666 9.11 -13.39 -21.48
N ASP A 667 8.64 -12.16 -21.29
CA ASP A 667 8.76 -11.06 -22.26
C ASP A 667 9.96 -10.15 -21.97
N ILE A 668 10.32 -9.96 -20.69
CA ILE A 668 11.38 -9.08 -20.24
C ILE A 668 12.45 -9.87 -19.48
N GLN A 669 13.71 -9.68 -19.87
CA GLN A 669 14.90 -10.19 -19.17
C GLN A 669 16.00 -9.13 -19.29
N LEU A 670 16.64 -8.75 -18.18
CA LEU A 670 17.63 -7.67 -18.16
C LEU A 670 18.99 -8.15 -18.69
N GLU A 671 19.59 -7.40 -19.64
CA GLU A 671 20.92 -7.74 -20.20
C GLU A 671 22.06 -7.66 -19.17
N ARG A 672 21.86 -6.86 -18.11
CA ARG A 672 22.71 -6.78 -16.91
C ARG A 672 21.81 -6.67 -15.68
N PRO A 673 22.21 -7.23 -14.51
CA PRO A 673 21.49 -6.96 -13.27
C PRO A 673 21.57 -5.46 -12.96
N LEU A 674 20.41 -4.86 -12.70
CA LEU A 674 20.28 -3.53 -12.12
C LEU A 674 19.98 -3.69 -10.63
N LYS A 675 20.58 -2.84 -9.80
CA LYS A 675 20.24 -2.73 -8.38
C LYS A 675 19.10 -1.75 -8.21
N VAL A 676 17.95 -2.22 -7.74
CA VAL A 676 16.69 -1.48 -7.74
C VAL A 676 16.12 -1.41 -6.32
N VAL A 677 15.87 -0.20 -5.82
CA VAL A 677 15.02 -0.03 -4.63
C VAL A 677 13.56 0.05 -5.08
N VAL A 678 12.66 -0.73 -4.48
CA VAL A 678 11.22 -0.69 -4.76
C VAL A 678 10.45 -0.24 -3.53
N ASP A 679 9.82 0.93 -3.60
CA ASP A 679 8.95 1.45 -2.54
C ASP A 679 7.49 1.14 -2.87
N CYS A 680 6.84 0.41 -1.98
CA CYS A 680 5.44 0.02 -2.13
C CYS A 680 4.50 0.77 -1.18
N GLY A 681 4.99 1.65 -0.30
CA GLY A 681 4.18 2.44 0.63
C GLY A 681 3.20 1.65 1.52
N ASN A 682 3.50 0.38 1.83
CA ASN A 682 2.60 -0.60 2.46
C ASN A 682 1.31 -0.94 1.66
N GLY A 683 1.23 -0.53 0.39
CA GLY A 683 0.19 -0.88 -0.58
C GLY A 683 0.23 -2.34 -1.05
N ILE A 684 -0.75 -2.75 -1.84
CA ILE A 684 -0.86 -4.14 -2.33
C ILE A 684 0.22 -4.50 -3.35
N SER A 685 0.81 -3.51 -4.01
CA SER A 685 1.94 -3.61 -4.95
C SER A 685 3.12 -4.43 -4.38
N GLY A 686 3.35 -4.39 -3.07
CA GLY A 686 4.37 -5.19 -2.37
C GLY A 686 4.21 -6.71 -2.48
N THR A 687 3.01 -7.21 -2.84
CA THR A 687 2.78 -8.65 -3.09
C THR A 687 3.29 -9.14 -4.44
N VAL A 688 3.65 -8.24 -5.37
CA VAL A 688 3.99 -8.58 -6.76
C VAL A 688 5.31 -7.95 -7.20
N VAL A 689 5.51 -6.65 -6.92
CA VAL A 689 6.65 -5.87 -7.43
C VAL A 689 8.01 -6.51 -7.12
N PRO A 690 8.32 -6.95 -5.88
CA PRO A 690 9.65 -7.48 -5.58
C PRO A 690 9.95 -8.79 -6.31
N GLU A 691 8.95 -9.67 -6.44
CA GLU A 691 9.10 -10.97 -7.12
C GLU A 691 9.10 -10.80 -8.65
N ALA A 692 8.28 -9.90 -9.20
CA ALA A 692 8.30 -9.54 -10.61
C ALA A 692 9.66 -9.00 -11.07
N PHE A 693 10.27 -8.09 -10.30
CA PHE A 693 11.57 -7.51 -10.67
C PHE A 693 12.74 -8.48 -10.41
N ALA A 694 12.65 -9.36 -9.42
CA ALA A 694 13.58 -10.46 -9.27
C ALA A 694 13.50 -11.45 -10.46
N ALA A 695 12.30 -11.73 -10.98
CA ALA A 695 12.08 -12.66 -12.11
C ALA A 695 12.65 -12.17 -13.45
N ILE A 696 12.77 -10.84 -13.67
CA ILE A 696 13.46 -10.27 -14.85
C ILE A 696 14.98 -10.14 -14.65
N GLY A 697 15.50 -10.36 -13.44
CA GLY A 697 16.94 -10.38 -13.13
C GLY A 697 17.50 -9.16 -12.38
N ALA A 698 16.66 -8.36 -11.71
CA ALA A 698 17.14 -7.25 -10.87
C ALA A 698 17.61 -7.70 -9.47
N ASP A 699 18.56 -6.96 -8.88
CA ASP A 699 18.94 -7.05 -7.46
C ASP A 699 18.02 -6.11 -6.66
N VAL A 700 16.92 -6.66 -6.14
CA VAL A 700 15.80 -5.88 -5.57
C VAL A 700 15.96 -5.65 -4.07
N ILE A 701 15.89 -4.38 -3.66
CA ILE A 701 15.79 -3.95 -2.26
C ILE A 701 14.36 -3.46 -2.00
N PRO A 702 13.52 -4.23 -1.28
CA PRO A 702 12.18 -3.79 -0.93
C PRO A 702 12.19 -2.72 0.17
N LEU A 703 11.37 -1.69 -0.03
CA LEU A 703 11.04 -0.62 0.91
C LEU A 703 9.52 -0.64 1.09
N TYR A 704 9.09 -0.75 2.35
CA TYR A 704 7.67 -0.81 2.75
C TYR A 704 6.80 -1.82 1.96
N ALA A 705 7.39 -2.96 1.54
CA ALA A 705 6.69 -4.00 0.77
C ALA A 705 5.77 -4.92 1.59
N ASP A 706 5.87 -4.91 2.93
CA ASP A 706 4.88 -5.56 3.80
C ASP A 706 3.53 -4.83 3.68
N VAL A 707 2.48 -5.54 3.24
CA VAL A 707 1.14 -4.95 3.07
C VAL A 707 0.52 -4.60 4.42
N ASP A 708 0.28 -3.32 4.66
CA ASP A 708 -0.44 -2.80 5.82
C ASP A 708 -1.30 -1.61 5.40
N GLY A 709 -2.59 -1.87 5.17
CA GLY A 709 -3.57 -0.85 4.78
C GLY A 709 -3.89 0.22 5.83
N SER A 710 -3.12 0.32 6.92
CA SER A 710 -3.07 1.50 7.78
C SER A 710 -2.01 2.53 7.35
N PHE A 711 -1.17 2.20 6.37
CA PHE A 711 -0.11 3.04 5.78
C PHE A 711 0.82 3.69 6.84
N PRO A 712 1.50 2.88 7.68
CA PRO A 712 2.17 3.37 8.89
C PRO A 712 3.44 4.21 8.66
N ASN A 713 3.99 4.25 7.44
CA ASN A 713 5.27 4.90 7.14
C ASN A 713 5.11 6.27 6.45
N HIS A 714 4.40 6.30 5.32
CA HIS A 714 3.94 7.49 4.60
C HIS A 714 2.69 7.12 3.77
N PRO A 715 1.89 8.10 3.30
CA PRO A 715 0.84 7.86 2.31
C PRO A 715 1.38 7.17 1.05
N PRO A 716 0.67 6.18 0.48
CA PRO A 716 1.09 5.50 -0.74
C PRO A 716 0.71 6.33 -1.97
N ASN A 717 1.30 7.52 -2.09
CA ASN A 717 1.13 8.42 -3.23
C ASN A 717 2.51 8.84 -3.79
N PRO A 718 3.01 8.18 -4.84
CA PRO A 718 4.31 8.47 -5.43
C PRO A 718 4.31 9.75 -6.29
N SER A 719 3.14 10.36 -6.56
CA SER A 719 3.06 11.65 -7.27
C SER A 719 3.42 12.85 -6.39
N ASP A 720 3.57 12.64 -5.08
CA ASP A 720 3.93 13.66 -4.09
C ASP A 720 5.41 13.50 -3.68
N PRO A 721 6.30 14.46 -3.99
CA PRO A 721 7.73 14.34 -3.71
C PRO A 721 8.08 14.11 -2.24
N ASP A 722 7.24 14.54 -1.29
CA ASP A 722 7.48 14.37 0.16
C ASP A 722 7.37 12.89 0.58
N ASN A 723 6.63 12.06 -0.17
CA ASN A 723 6.57 10.60 0.03
C ASN A 723 7.79 9.87 -0.56
N LEU A 724 8.54 10.50 -1.46
CA LEU A 724 9.71 9.91 -2.11
C LEU A 724 11.01 10.08 -1.31
N GLU A 725 10.99 10.78 -0.17
CA GLU A 725 12.18 10.98 0.69
C GLU A 725 12.90 9.67 1.03
N ASP A 726 12.14 8.64 1.44
CA ASP A 726 12.69 7.37 1.93
C ASP A 726 13.31 6.54 0.80
N LEU A 727 12.70 6.60 -0.39
CA LEU A 727 13.25 6.02 -1.61
C LEU A 727 14.55 6.72 -2.03
N ARG A 728 14.57 8.07 -2.04
CA ARG A 728 15.79 8.86 -2.35
C ARG A 728 16.93 8.55 -1.37
N LEU A 729 16.60 8.39 -0.09
CA LEU A 729 17.51 7.93 0.95
C LEU A 729 18.07 6.54 0.66
N CYS A 730 17.21 5.57 0.36
CA CYS A 730 17.62 4.19 0.12
C CYS A 730 18.45 4.06 -1.16
N VAL A 731 18.10 4.74 -2.25
CA VAL A 731 18.87 4.73 -3.51
C VAL A 731 20.30 5.24 -3.27
N ARG A 732 20.45 6.40 -2.62
CA ARG A 732 21.77 6.98 -2.27
C ARG A 732 22.56 6.07 -1.32
N ASN A 733 21.93 5.58 -0.25
CA ASN A 733 22.61 4.80 0.80
C ASN A 733 23.03 3.39 0.34
N PHE A 734 22.20 2.71 -0.44
CA PHE A 734 22.51 1.38 -0.97
C PHE A 734 23.31 1.42 -2.28
N GLN A 735 23.56 2.60 -2.86
CA GLN A 735 24.19 2.78 -4.16
C GLN A 735 23.45 1.99 -5.26
N ALA A 736 22.13 2.17 -5.33
CA ALA A 736 21.28 1.55 -6.33
C ALA A 736 21.39 2.27 -7.69
N ASP A 737 21.20 1.54 -8.79
CA ASP A 737 21.12 2.15 -10.14
C ASP A 737 19.87 3.05 -10.25
N VAL A 738 18.77 2.66 -9.60
CA VAL A 738 17.46 3.33 -9.68
C VAL A 738 16.58 2.97 -8.48
N GLY A 739 15.66 3.87 -8.13
CA GLY A 739 14.52 3.60 -7.25
C GLY A 739 13.20 3.73 -7.99
N LEU A 740 12.22 2.90 -7.65
CA LEU A 740 10.87 2.93 -8.21
C LEU A 740 9.85 2.95 -7.07
N ALA A 741 8.86 3.85 -7.13
CA ALA A 741 7.79 3.97 -6.14
C ALA A 741 6.41 3.72 -6.76
N PHE A 742 5.56 3.02 -6.02
CA PHE A 742 4.22 2.61 -6.40
C PHE A 742 3.17 3.18 -5.43
N ASP A 743 1.93 3.29 -5.88
CA ASP A 743 0.78 3.67 -5.04
C ASP A 743 0.10 2.46 -4.37
N GLY A 744 -1.00 2.74 -3.67
CA GLY A 744 -1.68 1.80 -2.76
C GLY A 744 -2.27 0.57 -3.46
N ASP A 745 -2.66 0.73 -4.73
CA ASP A 745 -3.26 -0.24 -5.64
C ASP A 745 -2.37 -0.62 -6.83
N GLY A 746 -1.31 0.15 -7.12
CA GLY A 746 -0.21 -0.24 -8.01
C GLY A 746 -0.36 0.16 -9.48
N ASP A 747 -1.09 1.23 -9.81
CA ASP A 747 -1.23 1.75 -11.17
C ASP A 747 -0.39 3.02 -11.46
N CYS A 748 0.06 3.74 -10.43
CA CYS A 748 1.01 4.85 -10.57
C CYS A 748 2.47 4.42 -10.40
N LEU A 749 3.36 4.97 -11.23
CA LEU A 749 4.82 4.84 -11.10
C LEU A 749 5.50 6.22 -10.92
N ALA A 750 6.38 6.33 -9.93
CA ALA A 750 7.45 7.34 -9.92
C ALA A 750 8.82 6.67 -9.90
N MET A 751 9.85 7.39 -10.34
CA MET A 751 11.22 6.90 -10.43
C MET A 751 12.21 7.90 -9.82
N VAL A 752 13.26 7.37 -9.19
CA VAL A 752 14.36 8.13 -8.60
C VAL A 752 15.67 7.65 -9.23
N SER A 753 16.48 8.55 -9.77
CA SER A 753 17.77 8.21 -10.39
C SER A 753 18.86 7.88 -9.36
N SER A 754 19.96 7.26 -9.79
CA SER A 754 21.09 6.84 -8.93
C SER A 754 21.71 7.95 -8.07
N ASP A 755 21.60 9.20 -8.51
CA ASP A 755 22.03 10.40 -7.76
C ASP A 755 20.98 10.89 -6.74
N GLY A 756 19.80 10.28 -6.70
CA GLY A 756 18.72 10.54 -5.75
C GLY A 756 17.79 11.68 -6.17
N GLU A 757 17.69 12.03 -7.45
CA GLU A 757 16.73 13.01 -7.95
C GLU A 757 15.47 12.35 -8.52
N VAL A 758 14.33 13.07 -8.43
CA VAL A 758 13.01 12.55 -8.85
C VAL A 758 12.84 12.75 -10.35
N VAL A 759 12.63 11.64 -11.07
CA VAL A 759 12.43 11.63 -12.51
C VAL A 759 10.95 11.77 -12.83
N ARG A 760 10.59 12.74 -13.66
CA ARG A 760 9.18 13.01 -13.97
C ARG A 760 8.59 11.97 -14.90
N THR A 761 7.29 11.69 -14.75
CA THR A 761 6.52 10.78 -15.61
C THR A 761 6.64 11.12 -17.10
N ASP A 762 6.67 12.40 -17.46
CA ASP A 762 6.84 12.83 -18.86
C ASP A 762 8.27 12.58 -19.39
N GLN A 763 9.29 12.43 -18.53
CA GLN A 763 10.62 11.92 -18.92
C GLN A 763 10.63 10.39 -19.06
N LEU A 764 9.90 9.65 -18.22
CA LEU A 764 9.73 8.20 -18.36
C LEU A 764 9.04 7.85 -19.69
N LEU A 765 8.00 8.61 -20.04
CA LEU A 765 7.33 8.53 -21.34
C LEU A 765 8.26 8.89 -22.50
N MET A 766 9.27 9.75 -22.33
CA MET A 766 10.26 10.00 -23.40
C MET A 766 11.15 8.79 -23.68
N LEU A 767 11.51 8.00 -22.66
CA LEU A 767 12.30 6.78 -22.83
C LEU A 767 11.45 5.69 -23.52
N LEU A 768 10.24 5.45 -23.01
CA LEU A 768 9.30 4.46 -23.56
C LEU A 768 8.86 4.82 -24.99
N ALA A 769 8.59 6.10 -25.27
CA ALA A 769 8.21 6.53 -26.62
C ALA A 769 9.33 6.33 -27.64
N ARG A 770 10.61 6.52 -27.28
CA ARG A 770 11.74 6.23 -28.17
C ARG A 770 11.77 4.74 -28.56
N ASP A 771 11.64 3.84 -27.58
CA ASP A 771 11.65 2.39 -27.81
C ASP A 771 10.45 1.91 -28.66
N VAL A 772 9.25 2.37 -28.32
CA VAL A 772 8.02 2.00 -29.04
C VAL A 772 8.05 2.54 -30.48
N LEU A 773 8.58 3.75 -30.72
CA LEU A 773 8.59 4.37 -32.06
C LEU A 773 9.71 3.88 -32.98
N ASP A 774 10.88 3.48 -32.45
CA ASP A 774 11.92 2.84 -33.27
C ASP A 774 11.41 1.53 -33.92
N LYS A 775 10.56 0.80 -33.18
CA LYS A 775 9.91 -0.44 -33.62
C LYS A 775 8.62 -0.19 -34.42
N ASN A 776 7.84 0.84 -34.06
CA ASN A 776 6.48 1.09 -34.56
C ASN A 776 6.31 2.53 -35.10
N ALA A 777 7.21 2.98 -35.98
CA ALA A 777 7.19 4.33 -36.55
C ALA A 777 5.83 4.68 -37.21
N GLY A 778 5.34 5.90 -36.96
CA GLY A 778 4.04 6.37 -37.41
C GLY A 778 2.85 6.00 -36.50
N THR A 779 3.05 5.27 -35.41
CA THR A 779 1.96 4.99 -34.45
C THR A 779 1.59 6.22 -33.61
N SER A 780 0.38 6.20 -33.07
CA SER A 780 -0.11 7.20 -32.11
C SER A 780 0.47 6.95 -30.71
N VAL A 781 0.85 8.04 -30.03
CA VAL A 781 1.21 8.06 -28.61
C VAL A 781 0.30 9.07 -27.90
N ILE A 782 -0.41 8.61 -26.88
CA ILE A 782 -1.33 9.44 -26.11
C ILE A 782 -0.57 10.13 -24.97
N VAL A 783 -0.79 11.43 -24.81
CA VAL A 783 -0.25 12.20 -23.67
C VAL A 783 -1.36 13.07 -23.09
N ASP A 784 -1.41 13.25 -21.78
CA ASP A 784 -2.36 14.20 -21.20
C ASP A 784 -1.99 15.67 -21.47
N ALA A 785 -2.95 16.57 -21.24
CA ALA A 785 -2.73 18.01 -21.39
C ALA A 785 -1.77 18.61 -20.34
N ALA A 786 -1.36 17.85 -19.30
CA ALA A 786 -0.39 18.26 -18.31
C ALA A 786 1.06 17.88 -18.68
N CYS A 787 1.30 17.04 -19.68
CA CYS A 787 2.63 16.65 -20.12
C CYS A 787 3.43 17.79 -20.80
N SER A 788 4.76 17.74 -20.66
CA SER A 788 5.70 18.69 -21.27
C SER A 788 5.58 18.79 -22.81
N ASN A 789 5.76 20.00 -23.36
CA ASN A 789 5.85 20.20 -24.80
C ASN A 789 7.09 19.50 -25.43
N LYS A 790 8.12 19.19 -24.63
CA LYS A 790 9.32 18.47 -25.08
C LYS A 790 9.03 17.00 -25.35
N LEU A 791 8.15 16.36 -24.57
CA LEU A 791 7.70 14.99 -24.84
C LEU A 791 6.97 14.94 -26.18
N GLN A 792 6.04 15.88 -26.42
CA GLN A 792 5.36 15.97 -27.72
C GLN A 792 6.34 16.19 -28.88
N LYS A 793 7.33 17.08 -28.72
CA LYS A 793 8.35 17.31 -29.74
C LYS A 793 9.17 16.04 -30.00
N LEU A 794 9.60 15.35 -28.95
CA LEU A 794 10.38 14.12 -29.03
C LEU A 794 9.62 13.00 -29.75
N ILE A 795 8.31 12.85 -29.50
CA ILE A 795 7.45 11.89 -30.22
C ILE A 795 7.42 12.23 -31.72
N ARG A 796 7.24 13.51 -32.09
CA ARG A 796 7.22 13.96 -33.49
C ARG A 796 8.58 13.80 -34.17
N ASP A 797 9.67 14.14 -33.48
CA ASP A 797 11.05 13.98 -33.96
C ASP A 797 11.42 12.49 -34.16
N ALA A 798 10.85 11.59 -33.35
CA ALA A 798 10.95 10.14 -33.49
C ALA A 798 9.96 9.54 -34.50
N GLY A 799 9.19 10.36 -35.23
CA GLY A 799 8.29 9.91 -36.29
C GLY A 799 6.93 9.36 -35.81
N GLY A 800 6.55 9.60 -34.56
CA GLY A 800 5.24 9.26 -34.01
C GLY A 800 4.18 10.36 -34.17
N HIS A 801 2.93 10.01 -33.87
CA HIS A 801 1.81 10.94 -33.84
C HIS A 801 1.37 11.24 -32.40
N VAL A 802 1.48 12.51 -31.99
CA VAL A 802 1.05 12.97 -30.66
C VAL A 802 -0.45 13.18 -30.67
N VAL A 803 -1.16 12.53 -29.75
CA VAL A 803 -2.57 12.78 -29.49
C VAL A 803 -2.72 13.26 -28.04
N MET A 804 -3.26 14.47 -27.85
CA MET A 804 -3.48 15.03 -26.52
C MET A 804 -4.84 14.58 -25.96
N ALA A 805 -4.84 14.01 -24.76
CA ALA A 805 -6.02 13.63 -23.98
C ALA A 805 -6.25 14.61 -22.82
N ARG A 806 -7.36 14.41 -22.09
CA ARG A 806 -7.63 15.10 -20.82
C ARG A 806 -6.74 14.54 -19.70
N CYS A 807 -6.59 15.28 -18.60
CA CYS A 807 -5.70 14.96 -17.49
C CYS A 807 -6.31 13.96 -16.51
N ASP A 808 -6.49 12.72 -16.98
CA ASP A 808 -6.77 11.55 -16.16
C ASP A 808 -6.37 10.27 -16.90
N GLU A 809 -6.12 9.18 -16.17
CA GLU A 809 -5.86 7.88 -16.78
C GLU A 809 -7.07 7.33 -17.54
N VAL A 810 -8.31 7.60 -17.08
CA VAL A 810 -9.52 7.15 -17.78
C VAL A 810 -9.64 7.76 -19.18
N PHE A 811 -9.27 9.03 -19.35
CA PHE A 811 -9.29 9.71 -20.66
C PHE A 811 -8.14 9.26 -21.57
N VAL A 812 -7.00 8.88 -20.98
CA VAL A 812 -5.88 8.31 -21.74
C VAL A 812 -6.21 6.87 -22.20
N ASP A 813 -6.87 6.04 -21.38
CA ASP A 813 -7.37 4.71 -21.74
C ASP A 813 -8.38 4.78 -22.89
N GLU A 814 -9.39 5.64 -22.73
CA GLU A 814 -10.40 5.85 -23.77
C GLU A 814 -9.76 6.27 -25.08
N LYS A 815 -8.78 7.19 -25.03
CA LYS A 815 -8.11 7.69 -26.23
C LYS A 815 -7.13 6.68 -26.83
N MET A 816 -6.46 5.84 -26.03
CA MET A 816 -5.67 4.72 -26.52
C MET A 816 -6.53 3.72 -27.31
N ARG A 817 -7.70 3.37 -26.79
CA ARG A 817 -8.65 2.47 -27.48
C ARG A 817 -9.23 3.09 -28.75
N GLN A 818 -9.54 4.39 -28.74
CA GLN A 818 -10.01 5.10 -29.95
C GLN A 818 -8.96 5.13 -31.07
N GLU A 819 -7.70 5.44 -30.74
CA GLU A 819 -6.62 5.62 -31.72
C GLU A 819 -5.85 4.32 -32.03
N SER A 820 -6.14 3.21 -31.32
CA SER A 820 -5.32 1.98 -31.31
C SER A 820 -3.84 2.26 -30.99
N ALA A 821 -3.58 3.19 -30.07
CA ALA A 821 -2.25 3.65 -29.70
C ALA A 821 -1.46 2.60 -28.91
N LEU A 822 -0.14 2.53 -29.14
CA LEU A 822 0.72 1.53 -28.48
C LEU A 822 1.30 1.98 -27.13
N LEU A 823 1.26 3.27 -26.85
CA LEU A 823 1.72 3.90 -25.62
C LEU A 823 0.79 5.06 -25.24
N GLY A 824 0.49 5.17 -23.95
CA GLY A 824 -0.16 6.32 -23.35
C GLY A 824 0.40 6.61 -21.96
N GLY A 825 0.15 7.81 -21.45
CA GLY A 825 0.34 8.10 -20.02
C GLY A 825 -0.25 9.44 -19.58
N ALA A 826 -0.60 9.49 -18.30
CA ALA A 826 -1.01 10.70 -17.59
C ALA A 826 0.16 11.20 -16.71
N PHE A 827 0.24 12.51 -16.47
CA PHE A 827 1.40 13.10 -15.79
C PHE A 827 1.58 12.62 -14.34
N ARG A 828 0.50 12.18 -13.66
CA ARG A 828 0.54 11.78 -12.24
C ARG A 828 1.29 10.47 -11.95
N GLY A 829 1.52 9.62 -12.95
CA GLY A 829 2.29 8.37 -12.80
C GLY A 829 1.74 7.18 -13.59
N GLN A 830 0.50 7.25 -14.06
CA GLN A 830 -0.10 6.16 -14.84
C GLN A 830 0.52 6.08 -16.24
N ILE A 831 1.08 4.92 -16.56
CA ILE A 831 1.69 4.60 -17.86
C ILE A 831 1.01 3.35 -18.41
N MET A 832 0.66 3.40 -19.69
CA MET A 832 -0.18 2.39 -20.35
C MET A 832 0.49 1.92 -21.63
N LEU A 833 0.70 0.61 -21.73
CA LEU A 833 1.47 -0.03 -22.80
C LEU A 833 0.60 -1.09 -23.48
N ALA A 834 0.39 -0.92 -24.79
CA ALA A 834 -0.13 -1.97 -25.68
C ALA A 834 0.99 -2.55 -26.58
N ASP A 835 2.15 -1.89 -26.67
CA ASP A 835 3.36 -2.54 -27.17
C ASP A 835 3.76 -3.73 -26.27
N ARG A 836 3.68 -4.94 -26.82
CA ARG A 836 3.90 -6.24 -26.16
C ARG A 836 2.95 -6.56 -24.99
N TRP A 837 1.95 -5.72 -24.70
CA TRP A 837 1.09 -5.81 -23.51
C TRP A 837 -0.38 -5.43 -23.81
N TYR A 838 -1.20 -5.32 -22.76
CA TYR A 838 -2.67 -5.33 -22.88
C TYR A 838 -3.32 -3.93 -23.03
N GLY A 839 -2.57 -2.84 -22.85
CA GLY A 839 -3.05 -1.46 -23.06
C GLY A 839 -3.67 -0.76 -21.85
N PHE A 840 -3.87 -1.45 -20.72
CA PHE A 840 -4.33 -0.84 -19.46
C PHE A 840 -3.19 -0.17 -18.67
N GLY A 841 -3.54 0.52 -17.58
CA GLY A 841 -2.60 1.13 -16.63
C GLY A 841 -1.82 0.08 -15.85
N ASP A 842 -0.50 0.03 -16.05
CA ASP A 842 0.35 -0.98 -15.44
C ASP A 842 1.72 -0.41 -15.06
N ALA A 843 1.81 0.17 -13.86
CA ALA A 843 3.07 0.67 -13.30
C ALA A 843 4.13 -0.43 -13.13
N ILE A 844 3.73 -1.68 -12.87
CA ILE A 844 4.65 -2.79 -12.63
C ILE A 844 5.32 -3.21 -13.95
N TYR A 845 4.53 -3.42 -15.00
CA TYR A 845 5.05 -3.70 -16.34
C TYR A 845 5.77 -2.48 -16.95
N ALA A 846 5.28 -1.25 -16.73
CA ALA A 846 6.00 -0.03 -17.14
C ALA A 846 7.36 0.09 -16.44
N GLY A 847 7.43 -0.22 -15.14
CA GLY A 847 8.67 -0.31 -14.39
C GLY A 847 9.61 -1.38 -14.95
N ALA A 848 9.11 -2.57 -15.24
CA ALA A 848 9.89 -3.64 -15.88
C ALA A 848 10.43 -3.23 -17.27
N ARG A 849 9.63 -2.53 -18.09
CA ARG A 849 10.04 -1.99 -19.39
C ARG A 849 11.05 -0.84 -19.28
N LEU A 850 10.96 0.00 -18.25
CA LEU A 850 11.99 1.00 -17.97
C LEU A 850 13.31 0.33 -17.54
N LEU A 851 13.25 -0.70 -16.70
CA LEU A 851 14.44 -1.48 -16.31
C LEU A 851 15.06 -2.20 -17.52
N GLU A 852 14.26 -2.74 -18.45
CA GLU A 852 14.73 -3.32 -19.72
C GLU A 852 15.60 -2.33 -20.51
N LEU A 853 15.10 -1.10 -20.70
CA LEU A 853 15.80 -0.05 -21.44
C LEU A 853 17.07 0.45 -20.72
N LEU A 854 17.01 0.60 -19.39
CA LEU A 854 18.16 1.03 -18.59
C LEU A 854 19.24 -0.07 -18.50
N ALA A 855 18.87 -1.34 -18.55
CA ALA A 855 19.82 -2.46 -18.54
C ALA A 855 20.55 -2.62 -19.89
N ALA A 856 19.86 -2.40 -21.01
CA ALA A 856 20.43 -2.48 -22.35
C ALA A 856 21.44 -1.34 -22.65
N ASP A 857 21.34 -0.20 -21.96
CA ASP A 857 22.37 0.84 -22.00
C ASP A 857 23.51 0.54 -21.00
N THR A 858 24.74 0.82 -21.44
CA THR A 858 25.98 0.64 -20.67
C THR A 858 26.32 1.81 -19.76
N ARG A 859 25.58 2.92 -19.87
CA ARG A 859 25.74 4.14 -19.07
C ARG A 859 25.00 4.04 -17.74
N THR A 860 25.29 4.96 -16.83
CA THR A 860 24.50 5.12 -15.60
C THR A 860 23.12 5.70 -15.89
N VAL A 861 22.14 5.43 -15.03
CA VAL A 861 20.76 5.92 -15.18
C VAL A 861 20.73 7.46 -15.23
N ALA A 862 21.54 8.14 -14.42
CA ALA A 862 21.69 9.60 -14.47
C ALA A 862 22.24 10.12 -15.81
N GLU A 863 23.23 9.46 -16.42
CA GLU A 863 23.76 9.85 -17.75
C GLU A 863 22.73 9.69 -18.87
N ILE A 864 21.88 8.65 -18.80
CA ILE A 864 20.81 8.40 -19.78
C ILE A 864 19.73 9.49 -19.67
N LEU A 865 19.35 9.84 -18.44
CA LEU A 865 18.35 10.88 -18.17
C LEU A 865 18.86 12.29 -18.52
N ALA A 866 20.17 12.54 -18.41
CA ALA A 866 20.79 13.81 -18.81
C ALA A 866 20.77 14.06 -20.35
N GLU A 867 20.40 13.07 -21.17
CA GLU A 867 20.13 13.24 -22.61
C GLU A 867 18.66 13.58 -22.91
N LEU A 868 17.79 13.66 -21.91
CA LEU A 868 16.42 14.14 -22.05
C LEU A 868 16.38 15.67 -21.95
N PRO A 869 15.48 16.37 -22.67
CA PRO A 869 15.40 17.82 -22.61
C PRO A 869 15.09 18.33 -21.20
N GLU A 870 16.03 19.09 -20.62
CA GLU A 870 15.81 19.89 -19.42
C GLU A 870 14.72 20.95 -19.69
N VAL A 871 13.89 21.23 -18.68
CA VAL A 871 12.88 22.29 -18.70
C VAL A 871 12.73 22.91 -17.31
N HIS A 872 12.48 24.21 -17.27
CA HIS A 872 12.11 24.88 -16.03
C HIS A 872 10.59 24.79 -15.85
N ALA A 873 10.15 23.84 -15.02
CA ALA A 873 8.74 23.62 -14.70
C ALA A 873 8.40 23.97 -13.25
N THR A 874 7.13 24.26 -12.97
CA THR A 874 6.57 24.13 -11.61
C THR A 874 6.17 22.67 -11.35
N PRO A 875 6.06 22.25 -10.07
CA PRO A 875 5.21 21.12 -9.71
C PRO A 875 3.74 21.40 -10.10
N GLU A 876 2.86 20.41 -9.91
CA GLU A 876 1.41 20.62 -9.92
C GLU A 876 1.03 21.57 -8.76
N ILE A 877 0.46 22.72 -9.08
CA ILE A 877 -0.01 23.72 -8.11
C ILE A 877 -1.50 23.51 -7.94
N ARG A 878 -1.94 23.16 -6.73
CA ARG A 878 -3.37 23.12 -6.37
C ARG A 878 -3.78 24.33 -5.53
N LEU A 879 -4.99 24.82 -5.78
CA LEU A 879 -5.62 25.89 -5.02
C LEU A 879 -7.07 25.46 -4.74
N SER A 880 -7.35 25.07 -3.51
CA SER A 880 -8.71 24.67 -3.11
C SER A 880 -9.66 25.86 -3.13
N LEU A 881 -10.78 25.70 -3.85
CA LEU A 881 -11.90 26.63 -3.91
C LEU A 881 -13.16 25.96 -3.33
N GLU A 882 -14.26 26.71 -3.21
CA GLU A 882 -15.53 26.17 -2.70
C GLU A 882 -16.51 25.93 -3.85
N GLY A 883 -16.88 24.66 -4.06
CA GLY A 883 -17.80 24.24 -5.12
C GLY A 883 -17.31 24.60 -6.53
N ASP A 884 -18.25 24.98 -7.38
CA ASP A 884 -18.10 25.14 -8.83
C ASP A 884 -17.15 26.30 -9.24
N GLN A 885 -16.60 27.05 -8.28
CA GLN A 885 -15.73 28.22 -8.50
C GLN A 885 -14.51 27.94 -9.39
N ALA A 886 -13.98 26.71 -9.38
CA ALA A 886 -12.89 26.30 -10.27
C ALA A 886 -13.36 26.24 -11.74
N GLU A 887 -14.53 25.67 -11.99
CA GLU A 887 -15.14 25.58 -13.32
C GLU A 887 -15.60 26.94 -13.83
N GLU A 888 -16.23 27.77 -12.98
CA GLU A 888 -16.60 29.14 -13.32
C GLU A 888 -15.39 29.97 -13.75
N LEU A 889 -14.28 29.89 -12.99
CA LEU A 889 -13.05 30.64 -13.27
C LEU A 889 -12.38 30.15 -14.56
N VAL A 890 -12.29 28.84 -14.78
CA VAL A 890 -11.73 28.28 -16.03
C VAL A 890 -12.59 28.66 -17.23
N THR A 891 -13.91 28.60 -17.12
CA THR A 891 -14.84 29.02 -18.17
C THR A 891 -14.67 30.50 -18.51
N ALA A 892 -14.52 31.37 -17.50
CA ALA A 892 -14.28 32.80 -17.70
C ALA A 892 -12.89 33.09 -18.31
N LEU A 893 -11.87 32.30 -18.00
CA LEU A 893 -10.55 32.40 -18.62
C LEU A 893 -10.55 31.97 -20.09
N ILE A 894 -11.30 30.94 -20.45
CA ILE A 894 -11.49 30.51 -21.85
C ILE A 894 -12.29 31.57 -22.64
N ALA A 895 -13.35 32.14 -22.05
CA ALA A 895 -14.26 33.05 -22.73
C ALA A 895 -13.72 34.49 -22.88
N GLU A 896 -12.91 34.97 -21.93
CA GLU A 896 -12.47 36.38 -21.87
C GLU A 896 -10.96 36.59 -21.78
N GLY A 897 -10.15 35.53 -21.60
CA GLY A 897 -8.72 35.65 -21.31
C GLY A 897 -7.90 36.22 -22.49
N ASP A 898 -6.99 37.13 -22.17
CA ASP A 898 -6.02 37.69 -23.12
C ASP A 898 -4.62 37.12 -22.84
N PHE A 899 -4.22 36.12 -23.61
CA PHE A 899 -2.96 35.40 -23.42
C PHE A 899 -1.86 35.79 -24.43
N GLY A 900 -2.08 36.86 -25.21
CA GLY A 900 -1.14 37.32 -26.24
C GLY A 900 -1.01 36.37 -27.42
N ASP A 901 0.23 36.11 -27.86
CA ASP A 901 0.54 35.29 -29.04
C ASP A 901 0.54 33.76 -28.77
N GLY A 902 0.01 33.30 -27.63
CA GLY A 902 -0.04 31.89 -27.26
C GLY A 902 -1.22 31.11 -27.87
N GLU A 903 -1.00 29.85 -28.25
CA GLU A 903 -2.04 28.96 -28.79
C GLU A 903 -2.89 28.37 -27.67
N MET A 904 -4.18 28.75 -27.62
CA MET A 904 -5.13 28.28 -26.62
C MET A 904 -5.71 26.90 -26.97
N LEU A 905 -5.43 25.91 -26.13
CA LEU A 905 -5.93 24.55 -26.22
C LEU A 905 -6.93 24.28 -25.08
N THR A 906 -8.20 24.03 -25.42
CA THR A 906 -9.29 23.86 -24.45
C THR A 906 -9.68 22.39 -24.25
N THR A 907 -8.70 21.48 -24.33
CA THR A 907 -8.92 20.03 -24.21
C THR A 907 -9.38 19.64 -22.80
N ASP A 908 -8.75 20.20 -21.77
CA ASP A 908 -9.04 19.94 -20.35
C ASP A 908 -8.80 21.21 -19.53
N GLY A 909 -9.85 22.00 -19.34
CA GLY A 909 -9.71 23.39 -18.93
C GLY A 909 -9.05 24.25 -20.00
N LEU A 910 -8.02 25.02 -19.63
CA LEU A 910 -7.27 25.87 -20.54
C LEU A 910 -5.76 25.62 -20.43
N ARG A 911 -5.18 25.07 -21.51
CA ARG A 911 -3.74 25.10 -21.79
C ARG A 911 -3.44 26.24 -22.76
N VAL A 912 -2.29 26.89 -22.60
CA VAL A 912 -1.75 27.86 -23.56
C VAL A 912 -0.30 27.48 -23.86
N ASP A 913 -0.04 27.09 -25.11
CA ASP A 913 1.31 26.79 -25.61
C ASP A 913 1.94 28.06 -26.23
N TYR A 914 3.14 28.41 -25.79
CA TYR A 914 3.94 29.54 -26.28
C TYR A 914 5.17 29.03 -27.05
N ALA A 915 5.87 29.93 -27.75
CA ALA A 915 7.11 29.59 -28.46
C ALA A 915 8.28 29.19 -27.52
N ASP A 916 8.24 29.62 -26.25
CA ASP A 916 9.28 29.47 -25.23
C ASP A 916 8.81 28.76 -23.94
N GLY A 917 7.61 28.15 -23.95
CA GLY A 917 7.04 27.46 -22.78
C GLY A 917 5.56 27.15 -22.92
N TRP A 918 4.89 26.80 -21.83
CA TRP A 918 3.43 26.63 -21.77
C TRP A 918 2.87 26.78 -20.35
N GLY A 919 1.55 26.99 -20.26
CA GLY A 919 0.82 27.00 -18.98
C GLY A 919 -0.52 26.27 -19.08
N LEU A 920 -0.95 25.67 -17.98
CA LEU A 920 -2.25 24.98 -17.83
C LEU A 920 -2.97 25.52 -16.60
N VAL A 921 -4.29 25.69 -16.73
CA VAL A 921 -5.24 25.91 -15.63
C VAL A 921 -6.51 25.11 -15.88
N ARG A 922 -6.88 24.23 -14.95
CA ARG A 922 -8.09 23.38 -15.03
C ARG A 922 -8.77 23.25 -13.68
N ALA A 923 -10.05 22.87 -13.68
CA ALA A 923 -10.65 22.27 -12.50
C ALA A 923 -10.07 20.86 -12.29
N SER A 924 -9.93 20.42 -11.05
CA SER A 924 -9.67 19.01 -10.75
C SER A 924 -10.88 18.16 -11.10
N HIS A 925 -10.65 16.92 -11.53
CA HIS A 925 -11.74 15.95 -11.73
C HIS A 925 -12.10 15.28 -10.38
N ASP A 926 -11.23 15.40 -9.39
CA ASP A 926 -11.30 14.74 -8.07
C ASP A 926 -12.02 15.59 -7.01
N GLY A 927 -12.30 16.87 -7.28
CA GLY A 927 -12.84 17.82 -6.29
C GLY A 927 -12.76 19.30 -6.72
N PRO A 928 -13.10 20.26 -5.84
CA PRO A 928 -13.23 21.69 -6.18
C PRO A 928 -11.89 22.45 -6.28
N ASP A 929 -10.76 21.74 -6.39
CA ASP A 929 -9.44 22.34 -6.55
C ASP A 929 -9.26 22.94 -7.96
N LEU A 930 -8.67 24.13 -8.03
CA LEU A 930 -8.07 24.64 -9.27
C LEU A 930 -6.64 24.10 -9.38
N VAL A 931 -6.33 23.41 -10.48
CA VAL A 931 -5.04 22.77 -10.76
C VAL A 931 -4.30 23.55 -11.84
N LEU A 932 -3.02 23.87 -11.61
CA LEU A 932 -2.17 24.62 -12.54
C LEU A 932 -0.78 23.98 -12.68
N ARG A 933 -0.19 24.08 -13.87
CA ARG A 933 1.24 23.79 -14.11
C ARG A 933 1.79 24.78 -15.14
N PHE A 934 3.06 25.17 -14.98
CA PHE A 934 3.76 26.05 -15.90
C PHE A 934 5.12 25.47 -16.26
N GLU A 935 5.59 25.72 -17.48
CA GLU A 935 6.86 25.24 -18.01
C GLU A 935 7.47 26.29 -18.95
N GLY A 936 8.79 26.42 -18.96
CA GLY A 936 9.52 27.33 -19.83
C GLY A 936 10.90 26.80 -20.21
N ASP A 937 11.38 27.24 -21.38
CA ASP A 937 12.71 26.92 -21.92
C ASP A 937 13.84 27.59 -21.11
N ASP A 938 13.55 28.70 -20.44
CA ASP A 938 14.40 29.28 -19.40
C ASP A 938 13.56 29.78 -18.20
N ALA A 939 14.24 30.13 -17.10
CA ALA A 939 13.59 30.66 -15.90
C ALA A 939 12.90 32.03 -16.10
N LYS A 940 13.16 32.76 -17.19
CA LYS A 940 12.50 34.02 -17.53
C LYS A 940 11.18 33.74 -18.28
N ALA A 941 11.17 32.79 -19.22
CA ALA A 941 9.96 32.31 -19.89
C ALA A 941 8.96 31.74 -18.88
N LEU A 942 9.42 30.86 -17.98
CA LEU A 942 8.59 30.32 -16.90
C LEU A 942 7.95 31.44 -16.05
N ASN A 943 8.72 32.46 -15.67
CA ASN A 943 8.21 33.57 -14.86
C ASN A 943 7.30 34.54 -15.65
N HIS A 944 7.50 34.69 -16.96
CA HIS A 944 6.61 35.42 -17.85
C HIS A 944 5.24 34.74 -17.93
N ILE A 945 5.21 33.44 -18.22
CA ILE A 945 3.97 32.65 -18.34
C ILE A 945 3.21 32.61 -17.00
N ARG A 946 3.90 32.33 -15.88
CA ARG A 946 3.33 32.42 -14.52
C ARG A 946 2.72 33.79 -14.26
N SER A 947 3.38 34.88 -14.68
CA SER A 947 2.88 36.24 -14.48
C SER A 947 1.64 36.56 -15.32
N GLU A 948 1.55 36.07 -16.55
CA GLU A 948 0.39 36.29 -17.42
C GLU A 948 -0.84 35.53 -16.93
N PHE A 949 -0.71 34.24 -16.58
CA PHE A 949 -1.81 33.50 -15.94
C PHE A 949 -2.24 34.15 -14.61
N LYS A 950 -1.28 34.58 -13.77
CA LYS A 950 -1.55 35.32 -12.52
C LYS A 950 -2.30 36.64 -12.75
N LYS A 951 -2.02 37.34 -13.86
CA LYS A 951 -2.74 38.53 -14.33
C LYS A 951 -4.16 38.20 -14.79
N GLN A 952 -4.33 37.20 -15.66
CA GLN A 952 -5.65 36.82 -16.19
C GLN A 952 -6.59 36.28 -15.10
N ILE A 953 -6.08 35.44 -14.18
CA ILE A 953 -6.83 34.90 -13.04
C ILE A 953 -7.29 36.03 -12.11
N LYS A 954 -6.37 36.92 -11.68
CA LYS A 954 -6.71 38.02 -10.76
C LYS A 954 -7.64 39.08 -11.38
N ALA A 955 -7.72 39.17 -12.70
CA ALA A 955 -8.68 40.04 -13.37
C ALA A 955 -10.14 39.55 -13.23
N ARG A 956 -10.38 38.22 -13.11
CA ARG A 956 -11.71 37.63 -12.91
C ARG A 956 -12.03 37.40 -11.45
N ASN A 957 -11.07 36.90 -10.67
CA ASN A 957 -11.19 36.76 -9.22
C ASN A 957 -10.08 37.57 -8.50
N PRO A 958 -10.30 38.85 -8.17
CA PRO A 958 -9.31 39.67 -7.46
C PRO A 958 -9.01 39.22 -6.03
N ALA A 959 -9.83 38.35 -5.43
CA ALA A 959 -9.70 37.88 -4.05
C ALA A 959 -8.86 36.59 -3.92
N ILE A 960 -8.63 35.87 -5.03
CA ILE A 960 -7.91 34.59 -5.00
C ILE A 960 -6.43 34.75 -4.59
N GLN A 961 -6.00 33.93 -3.65
CA GLN A 961 -4.63 33.92 -3.13
C GLN A 961 -3.78 32.97 -3.97
N LEU A 962 -3.01 33.55 -4.90
CA LEU A 962 -2.07 32.81 -5.74
C LEU A 962 -0.70 32.77 -5.05
N LEU A 963 -0.29 31.57 -4.63
CA LEU A 963 0.98 31.31 -3.92
C LEU A 963 2.22 31.22 -4.84
N PHE A 964 2.02 31.38 -6.15
CA PHE A 964 3.04 31.38 -7.20
C PHE A 964 3.20 32.78 -7.79
#